data_AF-A0A3R7VF09-F1
#
_entry.id   AF-A0A3R7VF09-F1
#
_cell.length_a   1.000
_cell.length_b   1.000
_cell.length_c   1.000
_cell.angle_alpha   90.00
_cell.angle_beta   90.00
_cell.angle_gamma   90.00
#
_symmetry.space_group_name_H-M   'P 1'
#
loop_
_entity.id
_entity.type
_entity.pdbx_description
1 polymer ?
#
loop_
_entity_poly.entity_id
_entity_poly.type
_entity_poly.pdbx_seq_one_letter_code
_entity_poly.pdbx_strand_id
1 'polypeptide(L)'
;MNIPSKPMLAGSLELLPYCSYSFNLRFRTLLYLFWVTATLLLSWVNLSAQLTYSPSDDAAVKTGFADLYGDQEYLRIREYTEPSTKFYSFLKFTVPDTGESFQSVTLKLTTRLTPIQTVSLYRVTSNNWNEGTVNGLNSPALGDLITTRTYLNDIFRQYEFDVSSYITGPGTWTIALASEQRSSGLDFYSKERSGTAQDPVLEVQYGAVEQMESYYVSPDGDDTNNGRSVESPFRTIARAIAALQPGDLCFLRGGTYRETLDLSSLEGLSSERITIRNYPGEVPVIDGRTVLSGTWTLHQGSLYKMTIGEDIWQLFSEDEPLTLARFPNVKTWSKECWQVHHSRAFFSLAQESGGIGTLTEEDGQGFRGIERLSDLTVDLDGCVAVMNLGQWINDHAYITDHQPGGNTFRYAADASTKLYQTYPYYFIEGLAVLDTPGEWWYDKPSSTLYYWPEDGANPTGTPIYGKKRAYGLQFTSGAANSNREEARFVTIDGLHFFACGFYLYDNESITVQNCTFDYPAAPRRVLSELYTYEDGQSANHPVSEAGLYSRYAENFIFRNNVIRRSELMWEGRQMINPLIENNLFKEFCPAAGNYYEGNSVIRLNSSELVTLRRNTFDTFGNANGIAHGHQREYDDNETIIEYNRFENSSLLQGDAMCIQLNFNAYDSILRYNWFLDANKGSFRWDTPVGNNEGNLQDFGICYRNVTFGGPDGEAKIKGDHHEVYHNTGKIILRNDAVSNGTFNDSSVSKNNAVVDAYAWNADINTGTYSNNWREDIAADQFLSEQMVAPHFRDFRPVATSAWVDSGTLVSSLTINEYVPVNGIREGTPYNPGDLNYEIVNGVPDIGAYEYGASNYWIPGRKEAKASVPIPYDGAVDVPDRELIWLSGYQSTSSNLYFGSDPTAVLLASIDSPEYKGNFPDGNNRYNPNDSGGHGAWYWRVDSIDGAGTIVTGDVWGYVRKDSARSNVSISLDPVEVGYSSLESGTSQTDGSLLMLRKYDASNAAISFLQFDLGDLDGGHVLSAKLKLTAASTIPDAAVVDVPVDQWTAQALTSTNFPSFARISAWNKRPLKTAEVTNLATGQTVSFDVSSIVTGGGLHSFALVTDTNQSGLAFKGVQSDAPPLLEIVYSTISDAGDIDQDGMSDHWELEHYNNIENSDTGADEDGDGFTRLEESLAGTDPFDPISALWLSLSPRDGTPTDWDLSWPSVRGKHYNLYFSNNLIQWELLESQLKATPPNNSTVLSSDSATVFFRLAID
;
A
#
# COMPACT_ATOMS: atom_id res chain seq x y z
N MET A 1 -1.98 39.39 -53.72
CA MET A 1 -1.53 39.72 -55.09
C MET A 1 -0.06 40.14 -55.05
N ASN A 2 0.63 40.15 -56.18
CA ASN A 2 2.09 39.93 -56.23
C ASN A 2 2.97 41.18 -56.00
N ILE A 3 4.18 40.86 -55.52
CA ILE A 3 5.48 41.56 -55.62
C ILE A 3 5.69 42.31 -56.96
N PRO A 4 6.51 43.40 -57.02
CA PRO A 4 7.98 43.22 -57.21
C PRO A 4 8.91 44.37 -56.71
N SER A 5 10.25 44.18 -56.77
CA SER A 5 11.24 45.22 -57.19
C SER A 5 12.71 44.70 -57.29
N LYS A 6 13.60 45.50 -57.91
CA LYS A 6 15.03 45.25 -58.24
C LYS A 6 15.76 46.63 -58.48
N PRO A 7 17.05 46.79 -58.91
CA PRO A 7 18.18 47.18 -58.00
C PRO A 7 19.15 48.33 -58.45
N MET A 8 20.26 48.55 -57.69
CA MET A 8 21.66 48.98 -58.09
C MET A 8 22.17 50.47 -58.25
N LEU A 9 23.33 50.76 -57.56
CA LEU A 9 24.64 51.39 -57.99
C LEU A 9 25.12 52.88 -57.78
N ALA A 10 26.47 53.04 -57.67
CA ALA A 10 27.41 54.23 -57.63
C ALA A 10 27.59 55.04 -56.30
N GLY A 11 28.66 55.83 -55.96
CA GLY A 11 30.01 56.19 -56.54
C GLY A 11 30.28 57.74 -56.52
N SER A 12 31.43 58.43 -56.27
CA SER A 12 32.89 58.25 -55.90
C SER A 12 33.41 59.58 -55.20
N LEU A 13 34.67 60.04 -54.95
CA LEU A 13 36.09 59.77 -55.35
C LEU A 13 37.16 60.22 -54.26
N GLU A 14 38.14 61.14 -54.50
CA GLU A 14 39.39 61.37 -53.69
C GLU A 14 39.89 62.85 -53.54
N LEU A 15 40.73 63.18 -52.52
CA LEU A 15 42.12 63.77 -52.61
C LEU A 15 42.79 64.25 -51.26
N LEU A 16 44.08 64.63 -51.29
CA LEU A 16 45.09 64.83 -50.18
C LEU A 16 45.76 66.25 -50.22
N PRO A 17 46.57 66.79 -49.24
CA PRO A 17 47.79 66.18 -48.60
C PRO A 17 48.29 66.61 -47.17
N TYR A 18 49.25 65.82 -46.61
CA TYR A 18 50.40 66.07 -45.66
C TYR A 18 50.37 67.21 -44.58
N CYS A 19 50.96 67.10 -43.37
CA CYS A 19 52.03 66.21 -42.85
C CYS A 19 52.04 66.08 -41.29
N SER A 20 52.97 65.24 -40.76
CA SER A 20 53.49 65.10 -39.37
C SER A 20 52.83 64.08 -38.39
N TYR A 21 53.58 62.99 -38.15
CA TYR A 21 53.66 62.09 -36.99
C TYR A 21 52.49 61.95 -35.98
N SER A 22 51.86 60.74 -35.96
CA SER A 22 51.81 59.81 -34.78
C SER A 22 50.59 58.85 -34.78
N PHE A 23 50.26 58.19 -35.91
CA PHE A 23 49.16 57.19 -35.95
C PHE A 23 49.56 55.91 -36.70
N ASN A 24 50.06 54.90 -35.98
CA ASN A 24 50.50 53.63 -36.57
C ASN A 24 50.00 52.38 -35.80
N LEU A 25 48.82 52.49 -35.16
CA LEU A 25 48.26 51.45 -34.27
C LEU A 25 46.79 51.06 -34.54
N ARG A 26 46.15 51.56 -35.61
CA ARG A 26 44.71 51.30 -35.88
C ARG A 26 44.40 50.52 -37.16
N PHE A 27 45.32 50.41 -38.12
CA PHE A 27 45.05 49.72 -39.39
C PHE A 27 45.39 48.21 -39.39
N ARG A 28 46.25 47.74 -38.47
CA ARG A 28 46.47 46.29 -38.28
C ARG A 28 45.37 45.64 -37.45
N THR A 29 44.83 46.36 -36.47
CA THR A 29 43.79 45.85 -35.56
C THR A 29 42.50 45.50 -36.29
N LEU A 30 42.06 46.32 -37.24
CA LEU A 30 40.81 46.08 -37.99
C LEU A 30 40.88 44.86 -38.93
N LEU A 31 42.02 44.65 -39.61
CA LEU A 31 42.18 43.45 -40.46
C LEU A 31 42.31 42.16 -39.63
N TYR A 32 42.96 42.25 -38.47
CA TYR A 32 43.06 41.11 -37.55
C TYR A 32 41.71 40.82 -36.89
N LEU A 33 40.92 41.85 -36.53
CA LEU A 33 39.57 41.66 -36.01
C LEU A 33 38.68 40.95 -37.05
N PHE A 34 38.68 41.39 -38.31
CA PHE A 34 37.84 40.80 -39.35
C PHE A 34 38.22 39.34 -39.67
N TRP A 35 39.51 38.99 -39.64
CA TRP A 35 39.94 37.59 -39.76
C TRP A 35 39.59 36.78 -38.51
N VAL A 36 39.87 37.26 -37.30
CA VAL A 36 39.57 36.54 -36.06
C VAL A 36 38.05 36.33 -35.90
N THR A 37 37.21 37.31 -36.23
CA THR A 37 35.75 37.11 -36.24
C THR A 37 35.30 36.15 -37.33
N ALA A 38 35.90 36.20 -38.53
CA ALA A 38 35.53 35.29 -39.62
C ALA A 38 35.95 33.83 -39.33
N THR A 39 37.10 33.60 -38.68
CA THR A 39 37.53 32.25 -38.30
C THR A 39 36.77 31.72 -37.08
N LEU A 40 36.38 32.57 -36.12
CA LEU A 40 35.54 32.15 -34.99
C LEU A 40 34.07 31.93 -35.38
N LEU A 41 33.50 32.71 -36.31
CA LEU A 41 32.14 32.48 -36.84
C LEU A 41 32.05 31.30 -37.82
N LEU A 42 33.18 30.73 -38.25
CA LEU A 42 33.24 29.51 -39.06
C LEU A 42 33.72 28.28 -38.26
N SER A 43 33.95 28.41 -36.94
CA SER A 43 34.24 27.29 -36.04
C SER A 43 33.17 27.07 -34.96
N TRP A 44 32.03 27.76 -35.08
CA TRP A 44 30.91 27.73 -34.12
C TRP A 44 29.55 27.72 -34.85
N VAL A 45 29.51 27.05 -36.00
CA VAL A 45 28.26 26.71 -36.71
C VAL A 45 28.36 25.26 -37.17
N ASN A 46 28.30 24.34 -36.21
CA ASN A 46 27.90 22.96 -36.47
C ASN A 46 26.41 23.00 -36.83
N LEU A 47 26.09 23.26 -38.09
CA LEU A 47 24.77 22.98 -38.64
C LEU A 47 24.68 21.46 -38.78
N SER A 48 24.13 20.79 -37.75
CA SER A 48 23.83 19.36 -37.79
C SER A 48 22.93 19.07 -38.99
N ALA A 49 23.46 18.35 -39.97
CA ALA A 49 22.74 18.12 -41.22
C ALA A 49 21.80 16.93 -41.05
N GLN A 50 20.49 17.21 -40.95
CA GLN A 50 19.44 16.19 -40.99
C GLN A 50 19.17 15.82 -42.46
N LEU A 51 19.39 14.57 -42.83
CA LEU A 51 19.15 14.04 -44.18
C LEU A 51 18.23 12.83 -44.14
N THR A 52 17.32 12.75 -45.10
CA THR A 52 16.26 11.73 -45.16
C THR A 52 16.45 10.83 -46.38
N TYR A 53 16.37 9.52 -46.19
CA TYR A 53 16.58 8.50 -47.21
C TYR A 53 15.35 7.61 -47.36
N SER A 54 14.79 7.53 -48.56
CA SER A 54 13.81 6.50 -48.93
C SER A 54 14.51 5.13 -49.06
N PRO A 55 13.80 4.00 -48.86
CA PRO A 55 14.38 2.69 -49.10
C PRO A 55 14.70 2.48 -50.60
N SER A 56 15.83 1.83 -50.89
CA SER A 56 16.17 1.38 -52.25
C SER A 56 15.31 0.19 -52.66
N ASP A 57 15.11 -0.74 -51.72
CA ASP A 57 14.26 -1.92 -51.88
C ASP A 57 13.32 -2.03 -50.68
N ASP A 58 12.05 -2.35 -50.91
CA ASP A 58 11.14 -2.80 -49.85
C ASP A 58 10.25 -3.97 -50.31
N ALA A 59 9.92 -4.88 -49.39
CA ALA A 59 9.10 -6.05 -49.70
C ALA A 59 8.54 -6.73 -48.44
N ALA A 60 7.29 -7.18 -48.52
CA ALA A 60 6.80 -8.23 -47.63
C ALA A 60 7.23 -9.63 -48.14
N VAL A 61 7.35 -10.60 -47.24
CA VAL A 61 7.50 -12.03 -47.59
C VAL A 61 6.61 -12.88 -46.70
N LYS A 62 6.18 -14.04 -47.19
CA LYS A 62 5.35 -15.00 -46.46
C LYS A 62 6.10 -16.32 -46.30
N THR A 63 6.48 -16.69 -45.07
CA THR A 63 7.41 -17.80 -44.78
C THR A 63 6.99 -19.12 -45.44
N GLY A 64 7.88 -19.74 -46.21
CA GLY A 64 7.59 -21.01 -46.90
C GLY A 64 6.84 -20.88 -48.24
N PHE A 65 6.51 -19.67 -48.70
CA PHE A 65 5.83 -19.43 -49.97
C PHE A 65 6.72 -18.69 -50.99
N ALA A 66 6.56 -19.03 -52.27
CA ALA A 66 7.30 -18.43 -53.39
C ALA A 66 6.68 -17.11 -53.91
N ASP A 67 5.65 -16.60 -53.23
CA ASP A 67 4.91 -15.39 -53.61
C ASP A 67 5.80 -14.14 -53.46
N LEU A 68 5.79 -13.27 -54.48
CA LEU A 68 6.49 -11.98 -54.49
C LEU A 68 5.55 -10.86 -54.04
N TYR A 69 6.00 -9.99 -53.13
CA TYR A 69 5.23 -8.85 -52.64
C TYR A 69 6.01 -7.52 -52.64
N GLY A 70 7.07 -7.38 -53.44
CA GLY A 70 7.78 -6.11 -53.62
C GLY A 70 6.88 -5.00 -54.16
N ASP A 71 6.17 -5.29 -55.26
CA ASP A 71 5.26 -4.36 -55.96
C ASP A 71 3.94 -4.07 -55.18
N GLN A 72 3.91 -4.13 -53.85
CA GLN A 72 2.73 -3.81 -53.01
C GLN A 72 2.84 -2.41 -52.41
N GLU A 73 1.73 -1.65 -52.39
CA GLU A 73 1.61 -0.33 -51.72
C GLU A 73 1.64 -0.39 -50.17
N TYR A 74 2.10 -1.49 -49.59
CA TYR A 74 2.10 -1.72 -48.14
C TYR A 74 3.09 -2.81 -47.73
N LEU A 75 3.69 -2.60 -46.56
CA LEU A 75 4.57 -3.55 -45.88
C LEU A 75 3.73 -4.30 -44.85
N ARG A 76 3.65 -5.62 -44.96
CA ARG A 76 2.82 -6.47 -44.10
C ARG A 76 3.66 -7.20 -43.05
N ILE A 77 3.15 -7.19 -41.82
CA ILE A 77 3.64 -7.97 -40.69
C ILE A 77 2.44 -8.76 -40.13
N ARG A 78 2.59 -10.06 -39.93
CA ARG A 78 1.49 -10.91 -39.41
C ARG A 78 1.97 -12.29 -38.96
N GLU A 79 1.45 -12.78 -37.84
CA GLU A 79 1.53 -14.20 -37.48
C GLU A 79 0.14 -14.85 -37.54
N TYR A 80 0.05 -16.03 -38.19
CA TYR A 80 -1.19 -16.79 -38.32
C TYR A 80 -1.34 -17.82 -37.19
N THR A 81 -2.60 -18.21 -36.93
CA THR A 81 -2.97 -19.28 -35.98
C THR A 81 -2.59 -20.70 -36.41
N GLU A 82 -1.98 -20.87 -37.59
CA GLU A 82 -1.49 -22.15 -38.13
C GLU A 82 0.05 -22.23 -37.98
N PRO A 83 0.66 -23.33 -37.44
CA PRO A 83 1.99 -23.29 -36.81
C PRO A 83 3.24 -23.14 -37.71
N SER A 84 3.14 -22.49 -38.88
CA SER A 84 4.26 -22.38 -39.83
C SER A 84 4.24 -21.16 -40.78
N THR A 85 3.24 -20.28 -40.69
CA THR A 85 3.10 -19.13 -41.62
C THR A 85 3.19 -17.80 -40.89
N LYS A 86 4.23 -17.02 -41.18
CA LYS A 86 4.39 -15.62 -40.77
C LYS A 86 4.60 -14.72 -42.00
N PHE A 87 4.27 -13.44 -41.86
CA PHE A 87 4.71 -12.36 -42.74
C PHE A 87 5.77 -11.53 -42.04
N TYR A 88 6.90 -11.31 -42.72
CA TYR A 88 7.90 -10.32 -42.37
C TYR A 88 7.95 -9.27 -43.48
N SER A 89 8.34 -8.04 -43.14
CA SER A 89 8.67 -7.03 -44.14
C SER A 89 10.13 -6.62 -44.03
N PHE A 90 10.77 -6.35 -45.16
CA PHE A 90 12.15 -5.91 -45.26
C PHE A 90 12.21 -4.52 -45.86
N LEU A 91 13.00 -3.64 -45.23
CA LEU A 91 13.38 -2.32 -45.73
C LEU A 91 14.88 -2.32 -45.96
N LYS A 92 15.34 -1.86 -47.12
CA LYS A 92 16.77 -1.64 -47.40
C LYS A 92 17.03 -0.17 -47.69
N PHE A 93 17.94 0.44 -46.95
CA PHE A 93 18.40 1.80 -47.18
C PHE A 93 19.84 1.79 -47.70
N THR A 94 20.21 2.79 -48.49
CA THR A 94 21.61 3.04 -48.87
C THR A 94 21.97 4.47 -48.48
N VAL A 95 22.74 4.58 -47.40
CA VAL A 95 23.18 5.86 -46.82
C VAL A 95 24.56 6.19 -47.40
N PRO A 96 24.74 7.33 -48.09
CA PRO A 96 26.00 7.70 -48.72
C PRO A 96 27.05 8.14 -47.69
N ASP A 97 28.32 7.98 -48.04
CA ASP A 97 29.43 8.56 -47.29
C ASP A 97 29.51 10.08 -47.53
N THR A 98 29.21 10.85 -46.49
CA THR A 98 29.31 12.32 -46.46
C THR A 98 30.65 12.79 -45.91
N GLY A 99 31.44 11.91 -45.28
CA GLY A 99 32.60 12.26 -44.45
C GLY A 99 32.26 12.78 -43.04
N GLU A 100 30.99 12.84 -42.66
CA GLU A 100 30.52 13.29 -41.34
C GLU A 100 30.06 12.11 -40.47
N SER A 101 30.20 12.23 -39.15
CA SER A 101 29.75 11.19 -38.21
C SER A 101 28.21 11.17 -38.12
N PHE A 102 27.65 10.00 -37.82
CA PHE A 102 26.22 9.87 -37.55
C PHE A 102 26.02 10.14 -36.06
N GLN A 103 25.10 11.06 -35.72
CA GLN A 103 24.70 11.38 -34.36
C GLN A 103 23.52 10.50 -33.93
N SER A 104 22.47 10.46 -34.74
CA SER A 104 21.28 9.64 -34.55
C SER A 104 20.78 9.09 -35.88
N VAL A 105 20.08 7.95 -35.84
CA VAL A 105 19.38 7.38 -36.99
C VAL A 105 17.99 6.91 -36.58
N THR A 106 16.97 7.51 -37.18
CA THR A 106 15.55 7.24 -36.88
C THR A 106 14.84 6.72 -38.11
N LEU A 107 14.26 5.52 -38.02
CA LEU A 107 13.36 4.99 -39.04
C LEU A 107 11.92 5.46 -38.72
N LYS A 108 11.27 6.16 -39.67
CA LYS A 108 9.87 6.59 -39.53
C LYS A 108 8.97 5.78 -40.45
N LEU A 109 7.90 5.21 -39.89
CA LEU A 109 6.96 4.31 -40.58
C LEU A 109 5.52 4.76 -40.34
N THR A 110 4.69 4.79 -41.38
CA THR A 110 3.29 5.23 -41.26
C THR A 110 2.31 4.08 -41.42
N THR A 111 1.40 3.92 -40.47
CA THR A 111 0.42 2.82 -40.43
C THR A 111 -0.69 2.96 -41.47
N ARG A 112 -1.16 1.82 -41.98
CA ARG A 112 -2.25 1.70 -42.98
C ARG A 112 -3.46 0.95 -42.43
N LEU A 113 -3.25 -0.11 -41.64
CA LEU A 113 -4.28 -0.90 -40.96
C LEU A 113 -3.82 -1.27 -39.56
N THR A 114 -4.65 -1.05 -38.55
CA THR A 114 -4.41 -1.42 -37.15
C THR A 114 -5.66 -2.09 -36.57
N PRO A 115 -5.49 -3.14 -35.77
CA PRO A 115 -5.56 -3.03 -34.31
C PRO A 115 -4.17 -2.99 -33.66
N ILE A 116 -4.15 -2.72 -32.35
CA ILE A 116 -2.99 -2.83 -31.43
C ILE A 116 -2.09 -4.01 -31.84
N GLN A 117 -0.84 -3.71 -32.16
CA GLN A 117 0.18 -4.68 -32.54
C GLN A 117 1.59 -4.18 -32.21
N THR A 118 2.47 -5.12 -31.88
CA THR A 118 3.89 -4.91 -31.60
C THR A 118 4.74 -5.11 -32.85
N VAL A 119 5.74 -4.25 -33.03
CA VAL A 119 6.68 -4.27 -34.14
C VAL A 119 8.10 -4.29 -33.60
N SER A 120 8.76 -5.43 -33.82
CA SER A 120 10.18 -5.65 -33.51
C SER A 120 11.00 -5.48 -34.79
N LEU A 121 12.04 -4.66 -34.71
CA LEU A 121 13.00 -4.39 -35.79
C LEU A 121 14.24 -5.23 -35.56
N TYR A 122 14.58 -6.11 -36.49
CA TYR A 122 15.74 -7.00 -36.41
C TYR A 122 16.79 -6.62 -37.44
N ARG A 123 18.05 -6.84 -37.07
CA ARG A 123 19.19 -6.83 -37.98
C ARG A 123 18.99 -7.92 -39.03
N VAL A 124 19.48 -7.70 -40.24
CA VAL A 124 19.35 -8.67 -41.32
C VAL A 124 20.70 -9.18 -41.79
N THR A 125 20.84 -10.50 -41.81
CA THR A 125 22.11 -11.21 -42.10
C THR A 125 22.67 -11.03 -43.50
N SER A 126 21.93 -10.43 -44.44
CA SER A 126 22.36 -10.23 -45.82
C SER A 126 21.59 -9.11 -46.52
N ASN A 127 22.32 -8.19 -47.15
CA ASN A 127 21.78 -7.16 -48.05
C ASN A 127 21.51 -7.69 -49.48
N ASN A 128 21.89 -8.93 -49.80
CA ASN A 128 21.94 -9.47 -51.16
C ASN A 128 20.57 -9.98 -51.69
N TRP A 129 19.50 -9.25 -51.38
CA TRP A 129 18.14 -9.49 -51.86
C TRP A 129 17.69 -8.34 -52.78
N ASN A 130 16.59 -8.52 -53.52
CA ASN A 130 15.92 -7.45 -54.24
C ASN A 130 14.40 -7.71 -54.29
N GLU A 131 13.61 -6.65 -54.15
CA GLU A 131 12.14 -6.69 -54.05
C GLU A 131 11.44 -7.51 -55.14
N GLY A 132 11.85 -7.36 -56.41
CA GLY A 132 11.29 -8.12 -57.54
C GLY A 132 11.68 -9.60 -57.58
N THR A 133 12.37 -10.10 -56.56
CA THR A 133 12.87 -11.49 -56.47
C THR A 133 12.75 -12.14 -55.09
N VAL A 134 12.49 -11.36 -54.02
CA VAL A 134 12.47 -11.86 -52.64
C VAL A 134 11.09 -12.42 -52.27
N ASN A 135 11.11 -13.59 -51.63
CA ASN A 135 9.93 -14.35 -51.21
C ASN A 135 10.31 -15.24 -50.00
N GLY A 136 9.35 -15.92 -49.39
CA GLY A 136 9.58 -16.72 -48.18
C GLY A 136 10.34 -18.03 -48.37
N LEU A 137 10.90 -18.31 -49.56
CA LEU A 137 11.86 -19.39 -49.81
C LEU A 137 13.31 -18.90 -49.97
N ASN A 138 13.53 -17.59 -50.18
CA ASN A 138 14.86 -17.01 -50.38
C ASN A 138 15.12 -15.71 -49.57
N SER A 139 14.17 -15.32 -48.72
CA SER A 139 14.29 -14.18 -47.81
C SER A 139 15.51 -14.30 -46.89
N PRO A 140 16.26 -13.21 -46.65
CA PRO A 140 17.34 -13.19 -45.65
C PRO A 140 16.86 -13.66 -44.26
N ALA A 141 17.77 -14.24 -43.48
CA ALA A 141 17.47 -14.59 -42.10
C ALA A 141 17.54 -13.35 -41.19
N LEU A 142 16.59 -13.29 -40.25
CA LEU A 142 16.61 -12.39 -39.10
C LEU A 142 17.86 -12.65 -38.25
N GLY A 143 18.47 -11.58 -37.72
CA GLY A 143 19.53 -11.62 -36.71
C GLY A 143 19.07 -10.98 -35.40
N ASP A 144 19.99 -10.36 -34.68
CA ASP A 144 19.71 -9.70 -33.39
C ASP A 144 18.59 -8.65 -33.49
N LEU A 145 17.87 -8.44 -32.39
CA LEU A 145 16.94 -7.32 -32.24
C LEU A 145 17.70 -5.97 -32.25
N ILE A 146 17.09 -4.95 -32.84
CA ILE A 146 17.56 -3.55 -32.85
C ILE A 146 16.78 -2.74 -31.82
N THR A 147 15.44 -2.80 -31.92
CA THR A 147 14.48 -2.12 -31.07
C THR A 147 13.08 -2.74 -31.26
N THR A 148 12.18 -2.54 -30.31
CA THR A 148 10.77 -2.96 -30.40
C THR A 148 9.89 -1.79 -29.99
N ARG A 149 8.85 -1.51 -30.79
CA ARG A 149 7.76 -0.61 -30.40
C ARG A 149 6.44 -1.36 -30.36
N THR A 150 5.72 -1.23 -29.26
CA THR A 150 4.46 -1.91 -28.97
C THR A 150 3.27 -1.00 -29.34
N TYR A 151 2.03 -1.53 -29.33
CA TYR A 151 0.78 -0.76 -29.41
C TYR A 151 0.58 0.21 -30.60
N LEU A 152 1.08 -0.14 -31.79
CA LEU A 152 0.77 0.62 -33.01
C LEU A 152 -0.70 0.48 -33.38
N ASN A 153 -1.53 1.40 -32.89
CA ASN A 153 -2.99 1.28 -32.83
C ASN A 153 -3.75 2.34 -33.65
N ASP A 154 -3.15 3.50 -33.91
CA ASP A 154 -3.73 4.53 -34.77
C ASP A 154 -3.47 4.22 -36.24
N ILE A 155 -4.48 4.41 -37.10
CA ILE A 155 -4.31 4.42 -38.56
C ILE A 155 -3.78 5.77 -39.03
N PHE A 156 -2.91 5.76 -40.05
CA PHE A 156 -2.24 6.94 -40.62
C PHE A 156 -1.26 7.68 -39.70
N ARG A 157 -1.02 7.20 -38.46
CA ARG A 157 0.01 7.74 -37.55
C ARG A 157 1.39 7.32 -38.02
N GLN A 158 2.33 8.26 -37.99
CA GLN A 158 3.74 7.99 -38.21
C GLN A 158 4.37 7.67 -36.86
N TYR A 159 5.04 6.52 -36.79
CA TYR A 159 5.77 6.04 -35.62
C TYR A 159 7.26 6.07 -35.92
N GLU A 160 8.04 6.41 -34.90
CA GLU A 160 9.49 6.54 -34.98
C GLU A 160 10.18 5.40 -34.23
N PHE A 161 11.30 4.94 -34.79
CA PHE A 161 12.11 3.86 -34.27
C PHE A 161 13.59 4.28 -34.29
N ASP A 162 14.21 4.40 -33.12
CA ASP A 162 15.65 4.60 -33.00
C ASP A 162 16.39 3.33 -33.46
N VAL A 163 17.23 3.48 -34.49
CA VAL A 163 18.06 2.41 -35.06
C VAL A 163 19.55 2.77 -35.07
N SER A 164 19.93 3.78 -34.29
CA SER A 164 21.32 4.24 -34.11
C SER A 164 22.24 3.14 -33.59
N SER A 165 21.70 2.18 -32.83
CA SER A 165 22.37 0.96 -32.34
C SER A 165 22.73 -0.07 -33.43
N TYR A 166 22.32 0.17 -34.67
CA TYR A 166 22.61 -0.68 -35.83
C TYR A 166 23.25 0.10 -36.98
N ILE A 167 22.66 1.24 -37.38
CA ILE A 167 23.12 2.03 -38.52
C ILE A 167 24.13 3.08 -38.04
N THR A 168 25.37 2.63 -37.84
CA THR A 168 26.45 3.44 -37.23
C THR A 168 27.34 4.17 -38.25
N GLY A 169 26.99 4.15 -39.54
CA GLY A 169 27.79 4.79 -40.59
C GLY A 169 27.28 4.52 -42.02
N PRO A 170 27.98 5.07 -43.03
CA PRO A 170 27.56 4.97 -44.42
C PRO A 170 27.67 3.55 -44.98
N GLY A 171 26.72 3.18 -45.83
CA GLY A 171 26.61 1.83 -46.38
C GLY A 171 25.18 1.46 -46.77
N THR A 172 25.01 0.20 -47.18
CA THR A 172 23.68 -0.39 -47.39
C THR A 172 23.29 -1.17 -46.14
N TRP A 173 22.08 -0.92 -45.65
CA TRP A 173 21.55 -1.49 -44.40
C TRP A 173 20.16 -2.07 -44.66
N THR A 174 19.91 -3.31 -44.21
CA THR A 174 18.58 -3.93 -44.27
C THR A 174 18.04 -4.09 -42.86
N ILE A 175 16.83 -3.57 -42.62
CA ILE A 175 16.05 -3.78 -41.40
C ILE A 175 14.90 -4.73 -41.75
N ALA A 176 14.63 -5.71 -40.89
CA ALA A 176 13.44 -6.54 -40.98
C ALA A 176 12.45 -6.15 -39.88
N LEU A 177 11.19 -6.03 -40.26
CA LEU A 177 10.07 -5.75 -39.38
C LEU A 177 9.30 -7.06 -39.19
N ALA A 178 9.15 -7.50 -37.95
CA ALA A 178 8.33 -8.64 -37.58
C ALA A 178 7.45 -8.31 -36.37
N SER A 179 6.50 -9.19 -36.10
CA SER A 179 5.71 -9.21 -34.87
C SER A 179 5.73 -10.63 -34.34
N GLU A 180 5.79 -10.77 -33.02
CA GLU A 180 5.70 -12.06 -32.32
C GLU A 180 4.28 -12.27 -31.74
N GLN A 181 3.39 -11.27 -31.85
CA GLN A 181 1.97 -11.38 -31.52
C GLN A 181 1.17 -12.02 -32.66
N ARG A 182 0.22 -12.88 -32.31
CA ARG A 182 -0.71 -13.52 -33.27
C ARG A 182 -1.74 -12.50 -33.71
N SER A 183 -1.89 -12.28 -35.02
CA SER A 183 -2.69 -11.14 -35.48
C SER A 183 -3.46 -11.33 -36.79
N SER A 184 -4.43 -10.45 -37.02
CA SER A 184 -5.09 -10.27 -38.31
C SER A 184 -4.20 -9.54 -39.33
N GLY A 185 -3.12 -8.90 -38.87
CA GLY A 185 -2.07 -8.25 -39.65
C GLY A 185 -1.94 -6.75 -39.36
N LEU A 186 -0.70 -6.27 -39.36
CA LEU A 186 -0.33 -4.86 -39.36
C LEU A 186 0.22 -4.54 -40.75
N ASP A 187 -0.37 -3.54 -41.39
CA ASP A 187 0.16 -3.00 -42.63
C ASP A 187 0.71 -1.59 -42.36
N PHE A 188 1.98 -1.35 -42.71
CA PHE A 188 2.52 0.00 -42.95
C PHE A 188 2.43 0.34 -44.44
N TYR A 189 2.65 1.60 -44.81
CA TYR A 189 2.88 1.95 -46.22
C TYR A 189 4.29 1.54 -46.70
N SER A 190 4.42 1.29 -48.01
CA SER A 190 5.69 1.07 -48.71
C SER A 190 6.04 2.27 -49.60
N LYS A 191 7.25 2.28 -50.18
CA LYS A 191 7.67 3.31 -51.15
C LYS A 191 6.83 3.33 -52.44
N GLU A 192 6.23 2.20 -52.81
CA GLU A 192 5.45 2.05 -54.05
C GLU A 192 4.15 2.87 -54.02
N ARG A 193 3.76 3.43 -52.86
CA ARG A 193 2.64 4.37 -52.71
C ARG A 193 2.95 5.80 -53.21
N SER A 194 3.94 5.94 -54.09
CA SER A 194 4.12 7.06 -55.03
C SER A 194 4.06 8.49 -54.45
N GLY A 195 4.88 8.75 -53.43
CA GLY A 195 5.35 10.10 -53.10
C GLY A 195 4.44 10.87 -52.14
N THR A 196 4.08 10.24 -51.02
CA THR A 196 3.32 10.89 -49.95
C THR A 196 4.20 11.15 -48.72
N ALA A 197 3.75 12.02 -47.81
CA ALA A 197 4.40 12.23 -46.51
C ALA A 197 4.23 11.03 -45.53
N GLN A 198 3.85 9.86 -46.05
CA GLN A 198 3.59 8.64 -45.29
C GLN A 198 4.51 7.47 -45.70
N ASP A 199 5.29 7.65 -46.77
CA ASP A 199 6.22 6.66 -47.31
C ASP A 199 7.34 6.36 -46.28
N PRO A 200 7.90 5.14 -46.18
CA PRO A 200 8.97 4.82 -45.23
C PRO A 200 10.23 5.68 -45.45
N VAL A 201 10.78 6.23 -44.37
CA VAL A 201 12.00 7.06 -44.43
C VAL A 201 12.97 6.75 -43.30
N LEU A 202 14.25 6.66 -43.64
CA LEU A 202 15.35 6.64 -42.69
C LEU A 202 15.93 8.05 -42.59
N GLU A 203 15.83 8.65 -41.42
CA GLU A 203 16.41 9.94 -41.09
C GLU A 203 17.77 9.74 -40.42
N VAL A 204 18.79 10.45 -40.88
CA VAL A 204 20.14 10.45 -40.30
C VAL A 204 20.50 11.88 -39.94
N GLN A 205 20.84 12.10 -38.68
CA GLN A 205 21.41 13.35 -38.20
C GLN A 205 22.93 13.27 -38.26
N TYR A 206 23.56 14.15 -39.02
CA TYR A 206 25.01 14.21 -39.17
C TYR A 206 25.62 15.29 -38.28
N GLY A 207 26.71 14.95 -37.60
CA GLY A 207 27.43 15.83 -36.69
C GLY A 207 28.53 15.10 -35.92
N ALA A 208 29.36 15.85 -35.20
CA ALA A 208 30.07 15.25 -34.08
C ALA A 208 29.06 14.99 -32.96
N VAL A 209 29.17 13.86 -32.26
CA VAL A 209 28.49 13.66 -30.96
C VAL A 209 28.91 14.81 -30.05
N GLU A 210 27.98 15.66 -29.62
CA GLU A 210 28.30 16.68 -28.63
C GLU A 210 28.67 15.98 -27.32
N GLN A 211 29.72 16.45 -26.67
CA GLN A 211 30.20 15.85 -25.44
C GLN A 211 29.15 16.08 -24.35
N MET A 212 28.52 15.01 -23.85
CA MET A 212 27.55 15.04 -22.74
C MET A 212 27.92 16.10 -21.69
N GLU A 213 27.15 17.18 -21.62
CA GLU A 213 27.43 18.30 -20.73
C GLU A 213 26.83 18.03 -19.34
N SER A 214 27.38 18.72 -18.34
CA SER A 214 26.81 18.74 -16.98
C SER A 214 26.35 20.14 -16.63
N TYR A 215 25.04 20.29 -16.49
CA TYR A 215 24.40 21.52 -16.02
C TYR A 215 24.12 21.45 -14.52
N TYR A 216 24.20 22.58 -13.85
CA TYR A 216 24.00 22.75 -12.41
C TYR A 216 22.94 23.83 -12.16
N VAL A 217 22.03 23.58 -11.23
CA VAL A 217 20.99 24.52 -10.81
C VAL A 217 21.05 24.70 -9.29
N SER A 218 20.89 25.91 -8.79
CA SER A 218 20.88 26.22 -7.35
C SER A 218 19.85 27.33 -7.05
N PRO A 219 19.13 27.32 -5.91
CA PRO A 219 18.22 28.40 -5.55
C PRO A 219 18.91 29.78 -5.44
N ASP A 220 20.21 29.77 -5.10
CA ASP A 220 21.09 30.96 -5.03
C ASP A 220 21.82 31.26 -6.35
N GLY A 221 21.50 30.56 -7.44
CA GLY A 221 22.09 30.73 -8.77
C GLY A 221 21.58 31.97 -9.53
N ASP A 222 22.04 32.10 -10.78
CA ASP A 222 21.63 33.17 -11.70
C ASP A 222 21.41 32.59 -13.11
N ASP A 223 20.25 32.85 -13.73
CA ASP A 223 19.90 32.34 -15.06
C ASP A 223 20.65 33.02 -16.22
N THR A 224 21.45 34.05 -15.92
CA THR A 224 22.44 34.65 -16.83
C THR A 224 23.78 33.92 -16.83
N ASN A 225 24.02 32.99 -15.90
CA ASN A 225 25.15 32.05 -15.97
C ASN A 225 24.99 31.08 -17.15
N ASN A 226 26.06 30.33 -17.44
CA ASN A 226 26.01 29.25 -18.43
C ASN A 226 25.51 27.91 -17.85
N GLY A 227 25.38 27.80 -16.53
CA GLY A 227 24.97 26.58 -15.83
C GLY A 227 26.03 25.47 -15.78
N ARG A 228 27.24 25.64 -16.34
CA ARG A 228 28.21 24.54 -16.58
C ARG A 228 29.22 24.30 -15.46
N SER A 229 29.06 24.92 -14.29
CA SER A 229 29.84 24.58 -13.10
C SER A 229 29.06 24.86 -11.81
N VAL A 230 29.52 24.29 -10.69
CA VAL A 230 28.93 24.48 -9.36
C VAL A 230 29.12 25.91 -8.82
N GLU A 231 30.05 26.69 -9.39
CA GLU A 231 30.30 28.10 -9.10
C GLU A 231 29.47 29.05 -9.98
N SER A 232 29.00 28.60 -11.15
CA SER A 232 28.10 29.36 -12.03
C SER A 232 26.86 28.54 -12.45
N PRO A 233 26.04 28.08 -11.48
CA PRO A 233 24.81 27.35 -11.77
C PRO A 233 23.70 28.29 -12.30
N PHE A 234 22.74 27.73 -13.03
CA PHE A 234 21.46 28.38 -13.26
C PHE A 234 20.71 28.57 -11.94
N ARG A 235 19.72 29.48 -11.93
CA ARG A 235 18.82 29.69 -10.79
C ARG A 235 17.60 28.78 -10.87
N THR A 236 17.00 28.68 -12.04
CA THR A 236 15.71 28.00 -12.25
C THR A 236 15.89 26.67 -12.97
N ILE A 237 15.07 25.70 -12.59
CA ILE A 237 15.04 24.38 -13.25
C ILE A 237 14.52 24.55 -14.69
N ALA A 238 13.56 25.46 -14.92
CA ALA A 238 13.08 25.80 -16.25
C ALA A 238 14.19 26.33 -17.18
N ARG A 239 15.15 27.11 -16.67
CA ARG A 239 16.31 27.59 -17.45
C ARG A 239 17.22 26.45 -17.89
N ALA A 240 17.39 25.44 -17.03
CA ALA A 240 18.19 24.25 -17.31
C ALA A 240 17.51 23.32 -18.31
N ILE A 241 16.21 23.03 -18.14
CA ILE A 241 15.41 22.23 -19.08
C ILE A 241 15.49 22.82 -20.50
N ALA A 242 15.40 24.15 -20.63
CA ALA A 242 15.58 24.87 -21.90
C ALA A 242 17.04 24.95 -22.43
N ALA A 243 17.95 24.14 -21.88
CA ALA A 243 19.36 24.03 -22.29
C ALA A 243 19.87 22.58 -22.42
N LEU A 244 19.07 21.58 -22.02
CA LEU A 244 19.43 20.16 -22.12
C LEU A 244 19.25 19.63 -23.55
N GLN A 245 20.16 18.76 -23.97
CA GLN A 245 20.14 17.96 -25.21
C GLN A 245 20.23 16.46 -24.87
N PRO A 246 20.02 15.53 -25.82
CA PRO A 246 20.24 14.10 -25.60
C PRO A 246 21.58 13.80 -24.91
N GLY A 247 21.53 12.91 -23.91
CA GLY A 247 22.69 12.52 -23.10
C GLY A 247 23.12 13.49 -22.00
N ASP A 248 22.58 14.71 -21.94
CA ASP A 248 22.98 15.69 -20.91
C ASP A 248 22.53 15.31 -19.50
N LEU A 249 23.33 15.79 -18.53
CA LEU A 249 23.12 15.58 -17.09
C LEU A 249 22.83 16.90 -16.38
N CYS A 250 21.68 17.00 -15.72
CA CYS A 250 21.31 18.13 -14.87
C CYS A 250 21.43 17.75 -13.39
N PHE A 251 22.26 18.48 -12.65
CA PHE A 251 22.40 18.38 -11.19
C PHE A 251 21.65 19.51 -10.49
N LEU A 252 20.62 19.17 -9.72
CA LEU A 252 19.98 20.08 -8.78
C LEU A 252 20.76 20.07 -7.46
N ARG A 253 21.27 21.24 -7.04
CA ARG A 253 21.90 21.45 -5.73
C ARG A 253 20.86 21.38 -4.61
N GLY A 254 21.30 21.19 -3.38
CA GLY A 254 20.43 21.14 -2.21
C GLY A 254 19.68 22.46 -1.98
N GLY A 255 18.44 22.36 -1.49
CA GLY A 255 17.59 23.52 -1.20
C GLY A 255 16.20 23.42 -1.85
N THR A 256 15.38 24.46 -1.65
CA THR A 256 13.96 24.43 -2.00
C THR A 256 13.65 25.16 -3.31
N TYR A 257 13.14 24.42 -4.29
CA TYR A 257 12.68 24.93 -5.58
C TYR A 257 11.15 24.99 -5.60
N ARG A 258 10.58 26.20 -5.63
CA ARG A 258 9.13 26.42 -5.69
C ARG A 258 8.64 26.52 -7.14
N GLU A 259 9.10 25.56 -7.94
CA GLU A 259 8.89 25.43 -9.37
C GLU A 259 8.17 24.11 -9.68
N THR A 260 7.90 23.84 -10.96
CA THR A 260 7.45 22.54 -11.47
C THR A 260 8.44 22.11 -12.56
N LEU A 261 8.90 20.85 -12.52
CA LEU A 261 9.65 20.23 -13.60
C LEU A 261 8.70 19.96 -14.76
N ASP A 262 8.62 20.90 -15.69
CA ASP A 262 7.90 20.73 -16.95
C ASP A 262 8.83 20.13 -18.00
N LEU A 263 8.64 18.83 -18.30
CA LEU A 263 9.52 18.06 -19.18
C LEU A 263 8.92 17.85 -20.58
N SER A 264 7.86 18.61 -20.91
CA SER A 264 7.06 18.49 -22.14
C SER A 264 7.77 18.91 -23.44
N SER A 265 9.08 19.19 -23.35
CA SER A 265 9.95 19.56 -24.47
C SER A 265 11.31 18.85 -24.38
N LEU A 266 11.37 17.69 -23.70
CA LEU A 266 12.58 16.89 -23.61
C LEU A 266 12.44 15.62 -24.46
N GLU A 267 13.27 15.56 -25.49
CA GLU A 267 13.38 14.47 -26.46
C GLU A 267 14.79 13.89 -26.32
N GLY A 268 14.96 12.87 -25.46
CA GLY A 268 16.20 12.10 -25.36
C GLY A 268 16.27 10.98 -26.43
N LEU A 269 17.40 10.27 -26.48
CA LEU A 269 17.57 9.07 -27.31
C LEU A 269 17.69 7.81 -26.45
N SER A 270 17.49 6.63 -27.04
CA SER A 270 17.55 5.36 -26.29
C SER A 270 18.94 5.10 -25.70
N SER A 271 19.99 5.46 -26.44
CA SER A 271 21.40 5.42 -26.02
C SER A 271 21.87 6.66 -25.24
N GLU A 272 21.16 7.78 -25.37
CA GLU A 272 21.57 9.09 -24.83
C GLU A 272 20.39 9.72 -24.08
N ARG A 273 20.04 9.11 -22.95
CA ARG A 273 18.94 9.53 -22.08
C ARG A 273 19.28 10.82 -21.33
N ILE A 274 18.38 11.80 -21.36
CA ILE A 274 18.51 13.04 -20.59
C ILE A 274 18.27 12.70 -19.11
N THR A 275 19.17 13.11 -18.21
CA THR A 275 19.05 12.77 -16.78
C THR A 275 18.99 14.03 -15.91
N ILE A 276 17.96 14.17 -15.07
CA ILE A 276 17.85 15.23 -14.06
C ILE A 276 17.90 14.57 -12.68
N ARG A 277 18.89 14.96 -11.87
CA ARG A 277 19.19 14.30 -10.60
C ARG A 277 19.63 15.25 -9.50
N ASN A 278 19.71 14.75 -8.27
CA ASN A 278 20.39 15.46 -7.20
C ASN A 278 21.91 15.53 -7.41
N TYR A 279 22.53 16.63 -6.95
CA TYR A 279 23.97 16.69 -6.75
C TYR A 279 24.39 15.71 -5.63
N PRO A 280 25.50 14.97 -5.76
CA PRO A 280 25.85 13.92 -4.81
C PRO A 280 25.95 14.40 -3.35
N GLY A 281 25.19 13.75 -2.47
CA GLY A 281 25.13 14.09 -1.04
C GLY A 281 24.20 15.26 -0.69
N GLU A 282 23.52 15.87 -1.67
CA GLU A 282 22.59 16.97 -1.46
C GLU A 282 21.14 16.55 -1.75
N VAL A 283 20.17 17.23 -1.12
CA VAL A 283 18.72 16.97 -1.25
C VAL A 283 18.03 18.20 -1.87
N PRO A 284 17.74 18.19 -3.18
CA PRO A 284 16.87 19.17 -3.83
C PRO A 284 15.40 18.87 -3.49
N VAL A 285 14.67 19.87 -2.99
CA VAL A 285 13.24 19.76 -2.65
C VAL A 285 12.41 20.57 -3.64
N ILE A 286 11.64 19.88 -4.47
CA ILE A 286 10.60 20.47 -5.33
C ILE A 286 9.37 20.67 -4.46
N ASP A 287 9.12 21.91 -4.04
CA ASP A 287 8.10 22.24 -3.04
C ASP A 287 6.83 22.78 -3.71
N GLY A 288 5.68 22.15 -3.48
CA GLY A 288 4.36 22.55 -3.96
C GLY A 288 3.73 23.73 -3.19
N ARG A 289 4.34 24.14 -2.07
CA ARG A 289 3.82 25.20 -1.19
C ARG A 289 4.15 26.62 -1.64
N THR A 290 3.41 27.57 -1.08
CA THR A 290 3.70 29.01 -1.07
C THR A 290 3.81 29.48 0.39
N VAL A 291 4.66 30.46 0.67
CA VAL A 291 4.70 31.14 1.98
C VAL A 291 3.52 32.10 2.01
N LEU A 292 2.62 31.95 2.97
CA LEU A 292 1.48 32.86 3.09
C LEU A 292 1.92 34.20 3.68
N SER A 293 1.41 35.28 3.11
CA SER A 293 1.76 36.65 3.51
C SER A 293 0.50 37.46 3.81
N GLY A 294 0.56 38.26 4.87
CA GLY A 294 -0.57 39.02 5.40
C GLY A 294 -0.30 39.46 6.83
N THR A 295 -1.34 39.63 7.64
CA THR A 295 -1.22 39.97 9.06
C THR A 295 -2.26 39.20 9.85
N TRP A 296 -1.80 38.41 10.82
CA TRP A 296 -2.70 37.69 11.72
C TRP A 296 -3.38 38.65 12.69
N THR A 297 -4.69 38.51 12.79
CA THR A 297 -5.55 39.25 13.71
C THR A 297 -6.32 38.25 14.55
N LEU A 298 -6.53 38.54 15.84
CA LEU A 298 -7.34 37.67 16.69
C LEU A 298 -8.80 37.70 16.20
N HIS A 299 -9.40 36.52 16.00
CA HIS A 299 -10.82 36.41 15.71
C HIS A 299 -11.64 36.30 17.00
N GLN A 300 -11.34 35.30 17.83
CA GLN A 300 -12.01 34.98 19.10
C GLN A 300 -11.17 33.95 19.86
N GLY A 301 -11.10 34.02 21.20
CA GLY A 301 -10.41 33.00 22.00
C GLY A 301 -8.92 32.88 21.63
N SER A 302 -8.53 31.73 21.08
CA SER A 302 -7.20 31.45 20.50
C SER A 302 -7.24 31.29 18.97
N LEU A 303 -8.38 31.52 18.32
CA LEU A 303 -8.56 31.46 16.87
C LEU A 303 -8.10 32.77 16.23
N TYR A 304 -7.11 32.69 15.35
CA TYR A 304 -6.57 33.81 14.57
C TYR A 304 -7.04 33.75 13.12
N LYS A 305 -6.99 34.90 12.42
CA LYS A 305 -7.27 34.98 10.99
C LYS A 305 -6.45 36.01 10.23
N MET A 306 -6.24 35.73 8.95
CA MET A 306 -5.58 36.61 7.97
C MET A 306 -6.32 36.54 6.62
N THR A 307 -6.32 37.63 5.85
CA THR A 307 -6.73 37.59 4.44
C THR A 307 -5.52 37.22 3.58
N ILE A 308 -5.68 36.25 2.67
CA ILE A 308 -4.66 35.85 1.69
C ILE A 308 -5.10 36.20 0.26
N GLY A 309 -4.16 36.26 -0.67
CA GLY A 309 -4.40 36.64 -2.07
C GLY A 309 -4.42 35.45 -3.05
N GLU A 310 -4.51 34.22 -2.54
CA GLU A 310 -4.36 32.99 -3.31
C GLU A 310 -5.12 31.81 -2.69
N ASP A 311 -5.75 31.00 -3.53
CA ASP A 311 -6.47 29.79 -3.12
C ASP A 311 -5.50 28.67 -2.69
N ILE A 312 -5.79 28.06 -1.54
CA ILE A 312 -5.02 26.95 -0.96
C ILE A 312 -5.96 25.81 -0.55
N TRP A 313 -5.46 24.57 -0.50
CA TRP A 313 -6.26 23.40 -0.12
C TRP A 313 -5.59 22.44 0.85
N GLN A 314 -4.37 22.75 1.31
CA GLN A 314 -3.71 22.10 2.43
C GLN A 314 -2.82 23.16 3.09
N LEU A 315 -2.80 23.22 4.43
CA LEU A 315 -2.04 24.19 5.21
C LEU A 315 -0.96 23.46 6.02
N PHE A 316 0.19 24.10 6.23
CA PHE A 316 1.30 23.57 7.02
C PHE A 316 1.82 24.64 7.99
N SER A 317 2.19 24.21 9.19
CA SER A 317 3.07 24.97 10.09
C SER A 317 4.47 24.37 9.96
N GLU A 318 5.41 25.16 9.45
CA GLU A 318 6.71 24.62 9.01
C GLU A 318 6.49 23.48 7.98
N ASP A 319 7.00 22.27 8.23
CA ASP A 319 6.84 21.09 7.36
C ASP A 319 5.72 20.12 7.82
N GLU A 320 5.02 20.38 8.93
CA GLU A 320 3.89 19.54 9.37
C GLU A 320 2.53 20.08 8.90
N PRO A 321 1.64 19.23 8.34
CA PRO A 321 0.32 19.64 7.88
C PRO A 321 -0.63 19.90 9.06
N LEU A 322 -1.50 20.89 8.90
CA LEU A 322 -2.52 21.27 9.87
C LEU A 322 -3.87 20.64 9.52
N THR A 323 -4.67 20.34 10.54
CA THR A 323 -5.96 19.64 10.40
C THR A 323 -7.01 20.57 9.78
N LEU A 324 -7.68 20.17 8.70
CA LEU A 324 -8.88 20.87 8.23
C LEU A 324 -9.95 20.78 9.31
N ALA A 325 -10.50 21.92 9.73
CA ALA A 325 -11.51 22.05 10.80
C ALA A 325 -12.63 21.01 10.67
N ARG A 326 -12.79 20.10 11.64
CA ARG A 326 -13.59 18.88 11.46
C ARG A 326 -14.25 18.29 12.72
N PHE A 327 -15.39 17.65 12.48
CA PHE A 327 -16.09 16.80 13.45
C PHE A 327 -16.23 15.35 12.92
N PRO A 328 -15.90 14.30 13.70
CA PRO A 328 -15.22 14.32 15.00
C PRO A 328 -13.78 14.84 14.91
N ASN A 329 -13.29 15.38 16.03
CA ASN A 329 -11.98 16.00 16.21
C ASN A 329 -10.85 14.96 16.16
N VAL A 330 -10.26 14.78 14.98
CA VAL A 330 -9.14 13.84 14.77
C VAL A 330 -8.03 14.54 13.98
N LYS A 331 -6.87 14.68 14.61
CA LYS A 331 -5.68 15.30 14.01
C LYS A 331 -5.25 14.57 12.74
N THR A 332 -5.05 15.32 11.66
CA THR A 332 -4.64 14.79 10.36
C THR A 332 -3.33 13.98 10.47
N TRP A 333 -3.30 12.79 9.85
CA TRP A 333 -2.23 11.76 9.92
C TRP A 333 -1.99 11.10 11.28
N SER A 334 -2.89 11.25 12.27
CA SER A 334 -2.83 10.45 13.49
C SER A 334 -3.14 8.96 13.23
N LYS A 335 -2.87 8.11 14.22
CA LYS A 335 -3.30 6.70 14.23
C LYS A 335 -4.82 6.58 14.12
N GLU A 336 -5.52 7.48 14.80
CA GLU A 336 -6.97 7.53 14.97
C GLU A 336 -7.69 7.84 13.65
N CYS A 337 -7.01 8.51 12.69
CA CYS A 337 -7.50 8.68 11.31
C CYS A 337 -7.89 7.35 10.64
N TRP A 338 -7.19 6.25 10.97
CA TRP A 338 -7.42 4.92 10.40
C TRP A 338 -8.44 4.08 11.18
N GLN A 339 -8.93 4.60 12.31
CA GLN A 339 -9.90 3.94 13.16
C GLN A 339 -11.29 4.52 12.87
N VAL A 340 -12.14 3.77 12.16
CA VAL A 340 -13.45 4.26 11.70
C VAL A 340 -14.35 4.73 12.85
N HIS A 341 -14.30 4.07 14.01
CA HIS A 341 -15.09 4.44 15.19
C HIS A 341 -14.58 5.68 15.95
N HIS A 342 -13.30 6.05 15.77
CA HIS A 342 -12.75 7.28 16.37
C HIS A 342 -12.93 8.48 15.43
N SER A 343 -12.76 8.26 14.12
CA SER A 343 -12.65 9.34 13.13
C SER A 343 -13.90 9.58 12.29
N ARG A 344 -15.02 8.89 12.56
CA ARG A 344 -16.32 9.05 11.87
C ARG A 344 -17.48 8.87 12.85
N ALA A 345 -18.59 9.56 12.57
CA ALA A 345 -19.88 9.33 13.21
C ALA A 345 -20.77 8.42 12.34
N PHE A 346 -21.74 7.74 12.96
CA PHE A 346 -22.63 6.75 12.33
C PHE A 346 -24.08 7.23 12.30
N PHE A 347 -24.88 6.75 11.33
CA PHE A 347 -26.25 7.22 11.14
C PHE A 347 -27.15 6.18 10.46
N SER A 348 -28.47 6.36 10.61
CA SER A 348 -29.43 5.86 9.64
C SER A 348 -29.77 6.93 8.60
N LEU A 349 -29.92 6.48 7.35
CA LEU A 349 -30.13 7.34 6.19
C LEU A 349 -31.60 7.32 5.76
N ALA A 350 -32.17 8.51 5.61
CA ALA A 350 -33.47 8.71 4.97
C ALA A 350 -33.30 9.65 3.76
N GLN A 351 -33.25 9.09 2.55
CA GLN A 351 -33.33 9.88 1.33
C GLN A 351 -34.79 10.29 1.08
N GLU A 352 -35.05 11.59 0.97
CA GLU A 352 -36.38 12.12 0.72
C GLU A 352 -36.62 12.37 -0.77
N SER A 353 -37.90 12.43 -1.15
CA SER A 353 -38.31 12.74 -2.52
C SER A 353 -38.00 14.19 -2.87
N GLY A 354 -36.89 14.44 -3.58
CA GLY A 354 -36.57 15.77 -4.10
C GLY A 354 -35.09 16.12 -4.32
N GLY A 355 -34.15 15.17 -4.13
CA GLY A 355 -32.70 15.49 -4.19
C GLY A 355 -32.16 16.05 -2.88
N ILE A 356 -32.75 15.65 -1.75
CA ILE A 356 -32.29 16.01 -0.40
C ILE A 356 -32.18 14.70 0.39
N GLY A 357 -31.01 14.45 0.95
CA GLY A 357 -30.79 13.37 1.91
C GLY A 357 -30.90 13.91 3.33
N THR A 358 -31.34 13.05 4.26
CA THR A 358 -31.39 13.35 5.70
C THR A 358 -30.65 12.26 6.45
N LEU A 359 -29.67 12.65 7.27
CA LEU A 359 -28.87 11.74 8.08
C LEU A 359 -29.18 11.97 9.55
N THR A 360 -29.42 10.88 10.30
CA THR A 360 -29.69 10.94 11.74
C THR A 360 -28.77 10.00 12.50
N GLU A 361 -28.01 10.56 13.44
CA GLU A 361 -27.17 9.81 14.38
C GLU A 361 -28.05 8.98 15.32
N GLU A 362 -27.79 7.67 15.39
CA GLU A 362 -28.63 6.72 16.14
C GLU A 362 -28.07 6.34 17.51
N ASP A 363 -28.79 6.66 18.58
CA ASP A 363 -28.47 6.25 19.96
C ASP A 363 -28.54 4.72 20.21
N GLY A 364 -29.09 3.93 19.28
CA GLY A 364 -29.71 2.62 19.58
C GLY A 364 -29.08 1.34 18.99
N GLN A 365 -28.08 1.43 18.10
CA GLN A 365 -27.50 0.25 17.40
C GLN A 365 -26.07 -0.10 17.84
N GLY A 366 -25.60 0.45 18.97
CA GLY A 366 -24.27 0.18 19.51
C GLY A 366 -23.10 0.89 18.82
N PHE A 367 -23.26 1.42 17.60
CA PHE A 367 -22.23 2.17 16.88
C PHE A 367 -22.09 3.59 17.43
N ARG A 368 -21.22 3.73 18.43
CA ARG A 368 -20.90 5.03 19.05
C ARG A 368 -19.60 5.57 18.47
N GLY A 369 -19.65 6.79 17.93
CA GLY A 369 -18.46 7.64 17.82
C GLY A 369 -18.05 8.14 19.20
N ILE A 370 -16.83 8.69 19.32
CA ILE A 370 -16.33 9.28 20.57
C ILE A 370 -17.08 10.58 20.91
N GLU A 371 -17.41 11.38 19.90
CA GLU A 371 -18.20 12.61 20.01
C GLU A 371 -19.58 12.43 19.34
N ARG A 372 -20.57 13.23 19.75
CA ARG A 372 -21.95 13.21 19.22
C ARG A 372 -22.26 14.49 18.44
N LEU A 373 -22.96 14.37 17.32
CA LEU A 373 -23.50 15.52 16.59
C LEU A 373 -24.45 16.36 17.47
N SER A 374 -25.16 15.69 18.37
CA SER A 374 -26.07 16.31 19.35
C SER A 374 -25.37 17.11 20.47
N ASP A 375 -24.06 16.96 20.68
CA ASP A 375 -23.31 17.78 21.63
C ASP A 375 -22.86 19.13 21.02
N LEU A 376 -22.88 19.26 19.68
CA LEU A 376 -22.49 20.49 18.98
C LEU A 376 -23.53 21.60 19.14
N THR A 377 -23.16 22.66 19.86
CA THR A 377 -24.00 23.86 20.05
C THR A 377 -23.91 24.89 18.92
N VAL A 378 -23.45 24.46 17.73
CA VAL A 378 -23.26 25.30 16.53
C VAL A 378 -24.26 24.93 15.44
N ASP A 379 -24.44 25.85 14.49
CA ASP A 379 -25.20 25.64 13.24
C ASP A 379 -24.20 25.17 12.17
N LEU A 380 -24.53 24.10 11.46
CA LEU A 380 -23.66 23.43 10.48
C LEU A 380 -24.01 23.75 9.03
N ASP A 381 -25.00 24.60 8.76
CA ASP A 381 -25.39 24.99 7.40
C ASP A 381 -24.19 25.53 6.59
N GLY A 382 -23.99 24.96 5.40
CA GLY A 382 -22.86 25.29 4.53
C GLY A 382 -21.53 24.61 4.86
N CYS A 383 -21.44 23.82 5.95
CA CYS A 383 -20.31 22.90 6.14
C CYS A 383 -20.40 21.71 5.16
N VAL A 384 -19.28 21.04 4.91
CA VAL A 384 -19.18 19.90 3.99
C VAL A 384 -19.27 18.61 4.79
N ALA A 385 -20.34 17.84 4.60
CA ALA A 385 -20.40 16.45 5.04
C ALA A 385 -19.63 15.57 4.04
N VAL A 386 -18.68 14.77 4.53
CA VAL A 386 -17.93 13.77 3.76
C VAL A 386 -18.35 12.39 4.24
N MET A 387 -18.95 11.60 3.35
CA MET A 387 -19.80 10.47 3.71
C MET A 387 -19.42 9.22 2.92
N ASN A 388 -19.38 8.05 3.55
CA ASN A 388 -19.55 6.78 2.83
C ASN A 388 -21.04 6.45 2.83
N LEU A 389 -21.69 6.45 1.66
CA LEU A 389 -23.15 6.30 1.54
C LEU A 389 -23.60 4.88 1.19
N GLY A 390 -22.68 3.92 1.21
CA GLY A 390 -22.95 2.52 0.98
C GLY A 390 -21.96 1.87 0.02
N GLN A 391 -21.36 0.77 0.47
CA GLN A 391 -20.27 0.09 -0.19
C GLN A 391 -19.11 1.04 -0.59
N TRP A 392 -18.36 0.76 -1.66
CA TRP A 392 -17.11 1.46 -2.03
C TRP A 392 -17.30 2.95 -2.39
N ILE A 393 -18.54 3.45 -2.35
CA ILE A 393 -18.95 4.79 -2.76
C ILE A 393 -18.82 5.76 -1.60
N ASN A 394 -17.92 6.72 -1.77
CA ASN A 394 -17.92 7.95 -0.99
C ASN A 394 -18.67 9.04 -1.76
N ASP A 395 -19.22 10.02 -1.04
CA ASP A 395 -19.93 11.19 -1.54
C ASP A 395 -19.65 12.37 -0.61
N HIS A 396 -19.83 13.60 -1.09
CA HIS A 396 -19.69 14.81 -0.26
C HIS A 396 -20.70 15.88 -0.67
N ALA A 397 -21.23 16.59 0.33
CA ALA A 397 -22.29 17.55 0.10
C ALA A 397 -22.26 18.68 1.13
N TYR A 398 -22.78 19.83 0.73
CA TYR A 398 -23.11 20.88 1.69
C TYR A 398 -24.32 20.45 2.54
N ILE A 399 -24.19 20.70 3.83
CA ILE A 399 -25.30 20.68 4.79
C ILE A 399 -26.24 21.87 4.47
N THR A 400 -27.55 21.61 4.48
CA THR A 400 -28.60 22.55 4.02
C THR A 400 -29.75 22.76 5.00
N ASP A 401 -29.72 22.05 6.14
CA ASP A 401 -30.52 22.29 7.35
C ASP A 401 -29.91 21.44 8.48
N HIS A 402 -29.32 22.10 9.46
CA HIS A 402 -28.98 21.54 10.78
C HIS A 402 -29.54 22.44 11.88
N GLN A 403 -29.75 21.88 13.08
CA GLN A 403 -30.24 22.64 14.24
C GLN A 403 -29.28 22.40 15.42
N PRO A 404 -28.73 23.45 16.06
CA PRO A 404 -27.79 23.32 17.17
C PRO A 404 -28.32 22.41 18.30
N GLY A 405 -27.49 21.45 18.74
CA GLY A 405 -27.88 20.39 19.67
C GLY A 405 -28.74 19.26 19.08
N GLY A 406 -28.92 19.24 17.75
CA GLY A 406 -29.69 18.23 17.02
C GLY A 406 -28.83 17.11 16.44
N ASN A 407 -29.30 15.87 16.55
CA ASN A 407 -28.67 14.66 16.01
C ASN A 407 -29.01 14.37 14.54
N THR A 408 -29.61 15.33 13.82
CA THR A 408 -30.05 15.19 12.42
C THR A 408 -29.59 16.37 11.59
N PHE A 409 -29.11 16.11 10.38
CA PHE A 409 -28.88 17.14 9.36
C PHE A 409 -29.38 16.71 7.98
N ARG A 410 -29.61 17.71 7.11
CA ARG A 410 -30.00 17.53 5.70
C ARG A 410 -28.86 17.97 4.79
N TYR A 411 -28.76 17.35 3.62
CA TYR A 411 -27.74 17.68 2.62
C TYR A 411 -28.30 17.62 1.19
N ALA A 412 -27.68 18.36 0.29
CA ALA A 412 -28.00 18.29 -1.14
C ALA A 412 -27.53 16.93 -1.70
N ALA A 413 -28.47 16.08 -2.11
CA ALA A 413 -28.18 14.71 -2.55
C ALA A 413 -28.37 14.55 -4.06
N ASP A 414 -27.37 13.97 -4.72
CA ASP A 414 -27.45 13.60 -6.12
C ASP A 414 -28.55 12.54 -6.34
N ALA A 415 -29.31 12.66 -7.43
CA ALA A 415 -30.43 11.77 -7.75
C ALA A 415 -29.96 10.38 -8.23
N SER A 416 -28.68 10.24 -8.57
CA SER A 416 -28.04 9.01 -9.01
C SER A 416 -27.43 8.18 -7.88
N THR A 417 -27.24 8.75 -6.69
CA THR A 417 -26.56 8.12 -5.54
C THR A 417 -27.23 6.81 -5.15
N LYS A 418 -26.56 5.69 -5.45
CA LYS A 418 -27.05 4.34 -5.15
C LYS A 418 -26.85 4.00 -3.68
N LEU A 419 -27.96 3.96 -2.95
CA LEU A 419 -27.99 3.60 -1.53
C LEU A 419 -27.83 2.09 -1.34
N TYR A 420 -26.62 1.65 -1.02
CA TYR A 420 -26.37 0.28 -0.55
C TYR A 420 -26.58 0.25 0.97
N GLN A 421 -27.73 -0.31 1.39
CA GLN A 421 -28.37 -0.12 2.71
C GLN A 421 -27.67 -0.81 3.90
N THR A 422 -26.37 -0.57 4.10
CA THR A 422 -25.58 -1.12 5.21
C THR A 422 -24.64 -0.08 5.82
N TYR A 423 -25.06 0.45 6.97
CA TYR A 423 -24.26 1.20 7.95
C TYR A 423 -23.28 2.24 7.38
N PRO A 424 -23.81 3.33 6.79
CA PRO A 424 -23.01 4.46 6.33
C PRO A 424 -22.44 5.28 7.50
N TYR A 425 -21.35 6.02 7.24
CA TYR A 425 -20.61 6.81 8.23
C TYR A 425 -20.01 8.07 7.60
N TYR A 426 -19.75 9.11 8.41
CA TYR A 426 -19.39 10.44 7.93
C TYR A 426 -18.42 11.19 8.86
N PHE A 427 -17.83 12.26 8.34
CA PHE A 427 -17.30 13.37 9.11
C PHE A 427 -17.74 14.69 8.45
N ILE A 428 -17.64 15.80 9.18
CA ILE A 428 -17.99 17.14 8.69
C ILE A 428 -16.71 17.98 8.68
N GLU A 429 -16.53 18.80 7.63
CA GLU A 429 -15.49 19.82 7.53
C GLU A 429 -16.12 21.22 7.43
N GLY A 430 -15.65 22.21 8.21
CA GLY A 430 -16.19 23.57 8.11
C GLY A 430 -15.78 24.53 9.22
N LEU A 431 -15.94 25.83 8.99
CA LEU A 431 -15.62 26.88 9.96
C LEU A 431 -16.45 26.81 11.27
N ALA A 432 -17.63 26.18 11.23
CA ALA A 432 -18.47 25.99 12.41
C ALA A 432 -17.92 24.93 13.38
N VAL A 433 -17.12 23.98 12.87
CA VAL A 433 -16.42 22.92 13.61
C VAL A 433 -14.92 23.17 13.65
N LEU A 434 -14.52 24.44 13.82
CA LEU A 434 -13.15 24.84 14.11
C LEU A 434 -13.08 25.22 15.61
N ASP A 435 -12.83 24.22 16.45
CA ASP A 435 -12.90 24.35 17.91
C ASP A 435 -11.66 23.82 18.66
N THR A 436 -10.76 23.13 17.98
CA THR A 436 -9.63 22.43 18.61
C THR A 436 -8.26 22.97 18.14
N PRO A 437 -7.20 22.94 18.97
CA PRO A 437 -5.86 23.36 18.55
C PRO A 437 -5.31 22.54 17.37
N GLY A 438 -4.58 23.21 16.48
CA GLY A 438 -4.05 22.63 15.24
C GLY A 438 -5.01 22.71 14.04
N GLU A 439 -6.25 23.20 14.23
CA GLU A 439 -7.26 23.28 13.17
C GLU A 439 -7.24 24.59 12.35
N TRP A 440 -7.59 24.49 11.06
CA TRP A 440 -7.71 25.63 10.15
C TRP A 440 -8.87 25.51 9.14
N TRP A 441 -9.29 26.66 8.61
CA TRP A 441 -10.29 26.75 7.53
C TRP A 441 -10.01 27.93 6.60
N TYR A 442 -10.24 27.77 5.29
CA TYR A 442 -10.14 28.87 4.31
C TYR A 442 -11.52 29.22 3.74
N ASP A 443 -12.04 30.38 4.15
CA ASP A 443 -13.27 30.97 3.61
C ASP A 443 -12.98 31.64 2.26
N LYS A 444 -12.96 30.83 1.20
CA LYS A 444 -12.70 31.24 -0.19
C LYS A 444 -13.52 32.47 -0.65
N PRO A 445 -14.85 32.57 -0.40
CA PRO A 445 -15.65 33.76 -0.71
C PRO A 445 -15.13 35.10 -0.15
N SER A 446 -14.44 35.10 1.01
CA SER A 446 -13.81 36.32 1.57
C SER A 446 -12.28 36.32 1.48
N SER A 447 -11.70 35.25 0.95
CA SER A 447 -10.27 34.93 0.97
C SER A 447 -9.64 34.98 2.37
N THR A 448 -10.41 34.62 3.40
CA THR A 448 -9.96 34.64 4.80
C THR A 448 -9.53 33.25 5.26
N LEU A 449 -8.27 33.13 5.65
CA LEU A 449 -7.74 31.98 6.37
C LEU A 449 -7.96 32.16 7.88
N TYR A 450 -8.54 31.14 8.51
CA TYR A 450 -8.71 30.97 9.95
C TYR A 450 -7.80 29.84 10.44
N TYR A 451 -7.14 30.01 11.59
CA TYR A 451 -6.23 29.01 12.17
C TYR A 451 -6.20 29.14 13.70
N TRP A 452 -6.33 28.02 14.41
CA TRP A 452 -6.13 27.90 15.85
C TRP A 452 -4.78 27.21 16.11
N PRO A 453 -3.72 27.94 16.52
CA PRO A 453 -2.40 27.35 16.75
C PRO A 453 -2.38 26.38 17.94
N GLU A 454 -1.53 25.36 17.86
CA GLU A 454 -1.36 24.32 18.89
C GLU A 454 -1.07 24.88 20.30
N ASP A 455 -0.31 25.98 20.38
CA ASP A 455 0.01 26.68 21.64
C ASP A 455 -1.01 27.79 22.01
N GLY A 456 -2.01 28.02 21.15
CA GLY A 456 -2.98 29.09 21.25
C GLY A 456 -2.41 30.52 21.10
N ALA A 457 -1.14 30.68 20.74
CA ALA A 457 -0.48 31.97 20.62
C ALA A 457 -0.75 32.64 19.26
N ASN A 458 -0.32 33.89 19.08
CA ASN A 458 -0.42 34.57 17.79
C ASN A 458 0.67 34.05 16.83
N PRO A 459 0.31 33.43 15.68
CA PRO A 459 1.29 32.81 14.77
C PRO A 459 2.08 33.83 13.91
N THR A 460 2.15 35.10 14.33
CA THR A 460 2.95 36.14 13.69
C THR A 460 4.45 35.91 13.93
N GLY A 461 5.13 35.37 12.92
CA GLY A 461 6.56 35.06 12.94
C GLY A 461 6.84 33.61 12.59
N THR A 462 5.89 32.71 12.84
CA THR A 462 5.92 31.32 12.40
C THR A 462 5.68 31.23 10.89
N PRO A 463 6.52 30.52 10.11
CA PRO A 463 6.27 30.28 8.69
C PRO A 463 5.06 29.36 8.48
N ILE A 464 3.94 29.95 8.05
CA ILE A 464 2.74 29.22 7.63
C ILE A 464 2.71 29.12 6.11
N TYR A 465 2.49 27.91 5.60
CA TYR A 465 2.55 27.59 4.19
C TYR A 465 1.22 27.02 3.69
N GLY A 466 0.85 27.36 2.44
CA GLY A 466 -0.29 26.75 1.75
C GLY A 466 0.14 25.94 0.53
N LYS A 467 -0.44 24.75 0.32
CA LYS A 467 -0.30 23.98 -0.93
C LYS A 467 -0.95 24.78 -2.08
N LYS A 468 -0.16 25.07 -3.11
CA LYS A 468 -0.55 25.91 -4.27
C LYS A 468 -0.38 25.21 -5.61
N ARG A 469 0.58 24.28 -5.73
CA ARG A 469 0.80 23.45 -6.93
C ARG A 469 0.37 22.02 -6.64
N ALA A 470 -0.40 21.42 -7.55
CA ALA A 470 -0.72 20.00 -7.49
C ALA A 470 0.49 19.15 -7.92
N TYR A 471 1.21 19.56 -8.97
CA TYR A 471 2.27 18.78 -9.60
C TYR A 471 3.63 19.47 -9.50
N GLY A 472 4.64 18.74 -9.01
CA GLY A 472 6.05 19.11 -9.04
C GLY A 472 6.78 18.57 -10.25
N LEU A 473 6.22 17.55 -10.92
CA LEU A 473 6.69 16.95 -12.16
C LEU A 473 5.53 16.88 -13.16
N GLN A 474 5.69 17.40 -14.38
CA GLN A 474 4.65 17.36 -15.40
C GLN A 474 5.16 17.12 -16.83
N PHE A 475 4.34 16.40 -17.59
CA PHE A 475 4.40 16.25 -19.04
C PHE A 475 3.03 16.65 -19.61
N THR A 476 2.99 17.65 -20.49
CA THR A 476 1.78 18.39 -20.88
C THR A 476 1.63 18.50 -22.40
N SER A 477 1.73 17.36 -23.10
CA SER A 477 1.19 17.24 -24.47
C SER A 477 -0.30 17.62 -24.48
N GLY A 478 -0.64 18.60 -25.32
CA GLY A 478 -1.93 19.27 -25.31
C GLY A 478 -2.95 18.63 -26.24
N ALA A 479 -3.80 17.75 -25.70
CA ALA A 479 -5.14 17.44 -26.18
C ALA A 479 -5.33 17.25 -27.72
N ALA A 480 -5.12 16.02 -28.18
CA ALA A 480 -5.82 15.39 -29.33
C ALA A 480 -5.71 16.01 -30.75
N ASN A 481 -5.10 17.18 -30.94
CA ASN A 481 -4.95 17.84 -32.26
C ASN A 481 -3.74 18.81 -32.32
N SER A 482 -2.51 18.33 -32.12
CA SER A 482 -1.33 19.05 -32.62
C SER A 482 -0.14 18.12 -32.89
N ASN A 483 0.66 18.46 -33.90
CA ASN A 483 1.85 17.71 -34.30
C ASN A 483 3.02 18.02 -33.34
N ARG A 484 2.89 17.61 -32.08
CA ARG A 484 4.00 17.58 -31.13
C ARG A 484 4.50 16.15 -30.99
N GLU A 485 5.79 16.04 -30.73
CA GLU A 485 6.46 14.78 -30.52
C GLU A 485 6.36 14.38 -29.04
N GLU A 486 6.26 13.07 -28.77
CA GLU A 486 6.15 12.54 -27.42
C GLU A 486 7.43 12.81 -26.63
N ALA A 487 7.31 13.38 -25.44
CA ALA A 487 8.44 13.60 -24.54
C ALA A 487 8.99 12.25 -24.07
N ARG A 488 10.30 12.03 -24.25
CA ARG A 488 10.85 10.67 -24.29
C ARG A 488 12.26 10.51 -23.74
N PHE A 489 12.55 9.31 -23.26
CA PHE A 489 13.89 8.88 -22.79
C PHE A 489 14.52 9.78 -21.71
N VAL A 490 13.72 10.32 -20.80
CA VAL A 490 14.18 11.13 -19.65
C VAL A 490 14.25 10.28 -18.37
N THR A 491 15.28 10.50 -17.55
CA THR A 491 15.45 9.88 -16.22
C THR A 491 15.44 10.94 -15.12
N ILE A 492 14.59 10.75 -14.12
CA ILE A 492 14.54 11.55 -12.88
C ILE A 492 15.06 10.69 -11.73
N ASP A 493 16.12 11.14 -11.05
CA ASP A 493 16.85 10.33 -10.06
C ASP A 493 17.16 11.08 -8.76
N GLY A 494 16.64 10.59 -7.62
CA GLY A 494 17.02 11.07 -6.28
C GLY A 494 16.45 12.45 -5.88
N LEU A 495 15.30 12.86 -6.40
CA LEU A 495 14.65 14.13 -6.05
C LEU A 495 13.62 13.97 -4.92
N HIS A 496 13.41 15.00 -4.10
CA HIS A 496 12.32 15.05 -3.14
C HIS A 496 11.23 16.01 -3.64
N PHE A 497 10.01 15.51 -3.82
CA PHE A 497 8.81 16.27 -4.09
C PHE A 497 8.01 16.42 -2.79
N PHE A 498 7.82 17.65 -2.32
CA PHE A 498 7.12 17.94 -1.08
C PHE A 498 5.85 18.75 -1.35
N ALA A 499 4.72 18.31 -0.80
CA ALA A 499 3.41 18.87 -1.02
C ALA A 499 2.99 18.94 -2.51
N CYS A 500 3.51 18.08 -3.37
CA CYS A 500 3.11 17.97 -4.79
C CYS A 500 3.39 16.57 -5.36
N GLY A 501 2.53 16.13 -6.29
CA GLY A 501 2.66 14.87 -7.02
C GLY A 501 3.15 15.07 -8.45
N PHE A 502 2.65 14.25 -9.37
CA PHE A 502 3.03 14.27 -10.79
C PHE A 502 1.83 14.20 -11.75
N TYR A 503 2.02 14.71 -12.97
CA TYR A 503 1.10 14.55 -14.10
C TYR A 503 1.87 14.10 -15.33
N LEU A 504 1.76 12.81 -15.70
CA LEU A 504 2.49 12.20 -16.80
C LEU A 504 1.52 11.93 -17.96
N TYR A 505 1.51 12.76 -18.99
CA TYR A 505 0.62 12.58 -20.15
C TYR A 505 1.43 12.47 -21.44
N ASP A 506 1.20 11.39 -22.21
CA ASP A 506 1.67 11.21 -23.61
C ASP A 506 3.21 11.27 -23.74
N ASN A 507 3.86 10.20 -23.27
CA ASN A 507 5.31 10.12 -23.03
C ASN A 507 5.86 8.68 -23.18
N GLU A 508 7.11 8.56 -23.63
CA GLU A 508 7.75 7.27 -23.95
C GLU A 508 9.03 7.03 -23.14
N SER A 509 9.15 5.85 -22.53
CA SER A 509 10.36 5.36 -21.85
C SER A 509 10.88 6.28 -20.73
N ILE A 510 9.98 6.99 -20.03
CA ILE A 510 10.33 7.85 -18.88
C ILE A 510 10.65 7.00 -17.64
N THR A 511 11.69 7.37 -16.92
CA THR A 511 12.08 6.74 -15.64
C THR A 511 12.01 7.75 -14.50
N VAL A 512 11.30 7.40 -13.42
CA VAL A 512 11.33 8.14 -12.14
C VAL A 512 11.79 7.16 -11.06
N GLN A 513 12.96 7.44 -10.46
CA GLN A 513 13.58 6.53 -9.51
C GLN A 513 14.25 7.20 -8.32
N ASN A 514 14.36 6.44 -7.22
CA ASN A 514 14.99 6.87 -5.96
C ASN A 514 14.41 8.19 -5.37
N CYS A 515 13.22 8.62 -5.82
CA CYS A 515 12.60 9.87 -5.42
C CYS A 515 11.70 9.68 -4.19
N THR A 516 11.46 10.76 -3.46
CA THR A 516 10.49 10.82 -2.34
C THR A 516 9.35 11.75 -2.69
N PHE A 517 8.12 11.37 -2.37
CA PHE A 517 6.89 12.14 -2.57
C PHE A 517 6.13 12.24 -1.24
N ASP A 518 6.29 13.37 -0.55
CA ASP A 518 5.65 13.67 0.73
C ASP A 518 4.46 14.60 0.53
N TYR A 519 3.31 14.27 1.11
CA TYR A 519 2.05 15.02 0.95
C TYR A 519 1.64 15.30 -0.51
N PRO A 520 1.83 14.36 -1.47
CA PRO A 520 1.74 14.67 -2.90
C PRO A 520 0.36 15.17 -3.30
N ALA A 521 -0.70 14.57 -2.76
CA ALA A 521 -2.09 14.87 -3.08
C ALA A 521 -2.92 15.15 -1.82
N ALA A 522 -3.84 16.10 -1.93
CA ALA A 522 -4.75 16.57 -0.88
C ALA A 522 -6.08 17.01 -1.53
N PRO A 523 -7.25 16.73 -0.93
CA PRO A 523 -8.55 17.01 -1.51
C PRO A 523 -8.81 18.52 -1.63
N ARG A 524 -9.67 18.92 -2.58
CA ARG A 524 -9.94 20.33 -2.87
C ARG A 524 -11.28 20.84 -2.29
N ARG A 525 -11.88 20.09 -1.36
CA ARG A 525 -13.19 20.38 -0.74
C ARG A 525 -13.30 21.78 -0.12
N VAL A 526 -12.26 22.24 0.60
CA VAL A 526 -12.19 23.60 1.19
C VAL A 526 -12.19 24.73 0.14
N LEU A 527 -11.93 24.42 -1.14
CA LEU A 527 -12.05 25.35 -2.27
C LEU A 527 -13.42 25.31 -2.95
N SER A 528 -14.41 24.66 -2.33
CA SER A 528 -15.74 24.39 -2.88
C SER A 528 -15.76 23.46 -4.11
N GLU A 529 -14.67 22.73 -4.34
CA GLU A 529 -14.54 21.78 -5.44
C GLU A 529 -15.02 20.40 -4.96
N LEU A 530 -16.35 20.20 -5.00
CA LEU A 530 -17.05 18.95 -4.70
C LEU A 530 -17.50 18.30 -6.02
N TYR A 531 -17.08 17.05 -6.26
CA TYR A 531 -17.41 16.25 -7.45
C TYR A 531 -18.33 15.09 -7.08
N THR A 532 -19.46 14.90 -7.77
CA THR A 532 -20.48 13.90 -7.35
C THR A 532 -20.25 12.52 -7.97
N TYR A 533 -21.11 11.55 -7.59
CA TYR A 533 -21.21 10.25 -8.24
C TYR A 533 -21.40 10.37 -9.78
N GLU A 534 -22.13 11.37 -10.30
CA GLU A 534 -22.30 11.55 -11.75
C GLU A 534 -21.02 12.04 -12.45
N ASP A 535 -20.23 12.92 -11.83
CA ASP A 535 -18.93 13.35 -12.37
C ASP A 535 -18.00 12.14 -12.55
N GLY A 536 -17.97 11.26 -11.54
CA GLY A 536 -17.23 10.01 -11.50
C GLY A 536 -17.53 9.01 -12.63
N GLN A 537 -18.73 9.06 -13.22
CA GLN A 537 -19.11 8.22 -14.38
C GLN A 537 -18.46 8.72 -15.69
N SER A 538 -17.93 9.94 -15.72
CA SER A 538 -17.53 10.59 -16.97
C SER A 538 -16.13 10.15 -17.46
N ALA A 539 -16.04 9.78 -18.74
CA ALA A 539 -14.76 9.46 -19.38
C ALA A 539 -13.79 10.66 -19.49
N ASN A 540 -14.26 11.85 -19.15
CA ASN A 540 -13.55 13.12 -19.15
C ASN A 540 -13.37 13.69 -17.73
N HIS A 541 -13.35 12.83 -16.70
CA HIS A 541 -13.20 13.24 -15.30
C HIS A 541 -12.07 14.26 -15.12
N PRO A 542 -12.28 15.37 -14.38
CA PRO A 542 -11.23 16.32 -14.11
C PRO A 542 -10.07 15.65 -13.37
N VAL A 543 -8.87 15.81 -13.94
CA VAL A 543 -7.59 15.22 -13.49
C VAL A 543 -7.23 15.62 -12.04
N SER A 544 -7.80 16.70 -11.53
CA SER A 544 -7.45 17.38 -10.27
C SER A 544 -7.67 16.56 -9.00
N GLU A 545 -8.44 15.46 -9.03
CA GLU A 545 -8.70 14.59 -7.87
C GLU A 545 -7.73 13.41 -7.72
N ALA A 546 -6.88 13.11 -8.69
CA ALA A 546 -5.85 12.08 -8.50
C ALA A 546 -4.63 12.64 -7.75
N GLY A 547 -4.09 13.78 -8.20
CA GLY A 547 -2.86 14.38 -7.66
C GLY A 547 -1.56 13.61 -7.98
N LEU A 548 -1.66 12.30 -8.21
CA LEU A 548 -0.69 11.47 -8.93
C LEU A 548 -1.40 10.90 -10.17
N TYR A 549 -1.04 11.35 -11.37
CA TYR A 549 -1.76 10.99 -12.61
C TYR A 549 -0.81 10.52 -13.72
N SER A 550 -1.21 9.48 -14.45
CA SER A 550 -0.48 8.96 -15.61
C SER A 550 -1.43 8.54 -16.74
N ARG A 551 -1.17 8.96 -17.98
CA ARG A 551 -1.96 8.55 -19.14
C ARG A 551 -1.17 8.55 -20.44
N TYR A 552 -1.37 7.54 -21.28
CA TYR A 552 -0.58 7.33 -22.51
C TYR A 552 0.93 7.36 -22.23
N ALA A 553 1.34 6.59 -21.22
CA ALA A 553 2.73 6.45 -20.82
C ALA A 553 3.23 5.06 -21.25
N GLU A 554 4.12 5.03 -22.25
CA GLU A 554 4.70 3.80 -22.81
C GLU A 554 6.04 3.49 -22.13
N ASN A 555 6.29 2.24 -21.73
CA ASN A 555 7.53 1.77 -21.10
C ASN A 555 7.94 2.60 -19.85
N PHE A 556 6.96 3.08 -19.09
CA PHE A 556 7.19 3.91 -17.90
C PHE A 556 7.78 3.11 -16.74
N ILE A 557 8.91 3.57 -16.19
CA ILE A 557 9.58 2.93 -15.05
C ILE A 557 9.44 3.80 -13.80
N PHE A 558 8.78 3.26 -12.78
CA PHE A 558 8.65 3.87 -11.47
C PHE A 558 9.33 2.97 -10.43
N ARG A 559 10.58 3.27 -10.08
CA ARG A 559 11.49 2.34 -9.39
C ARG A 559 12.11 2.89 -8.09
N ASN A 560 12.00 2.15 -7.00
CA ASN A 560 12.63 2.45 -5.71
C ASN A 560 12.25 3.81 -5.09
N ASN A 561 11.04 4.31 -5.37
CA ASN A 561 10.54 5.57 -4.83
C ASN A 561 9.84 5.35 -3.47
N VAL A 562 9.74 6.42 -2.68
CA VAL A 562 8.90 6.50 -1.48
C VAL A 562 7.77 7.48 -1.75
N ILE A 563 6.54 7.09 -1.45
CA ILE A 563 5.33 7.91 -1.58
C ILE A 563 4.55 7.75 -0.29
N ARG A 564 4.36 8.85 0.44
CA ARG A 564 3.67 8.80 1.73
C ARG A 564 2.75 9.99 1.96
N ARG A 565 1.74 9.75 2.79
CA ARG A 565 0.79 10.78 3.26
C ARG A 565 0.03 11.42 2.10
N SER A 566 -0.45 10.59 1.18
CA SER A 566 -1.30 11.01 0.07
C SER A 566 -2.76 10.85 0.46
N GLU A 567 -3.55 11.92 0.40
CA GLU A 567 -4.99 11.82 0.68
C GLU A 567 -5.83 11.34 -0.52
N LEU A 568 -5.18 11.17 -1.69
CA LEU A 568 -5.78 10.77 -2.97
C LEU A 568 -4.93 9.66 -3.64
N MET A 569 -5.48 9.02 -4.68
CA MET A 569 -4.90 7.85 -5.35
C MET A 569 -3.91 8.19 -6.47
N TRP A 570 -3.02 7.26 -6.82
CA TRP A 570 -2.42 7.27 -8.16
C TRP A 570 -3.41 6.71 -9.19
N GLU A 571 -3.80 7.54 -10.15
CA GLU A 571 -4.60 7.14 -11.30
C GLU A 571 -3.74 7.02 -12.58
N GLY A 572 -3.55 5.79 -13.05
CA GLY A 572 -3.06 5.45 -14.37
C GLY A 572 -4.20 5.10 -15.33
N ARG A 573 -4.18 5.64 -16.55
CA ARG A 573 -5.08 5.22 -17.66
C ARG A 573 -4.30 4.92 -18.93
N GLN A 574 -4.56 3.79 -19.57
CA GLN A 574 -3.96 3.48 -20.88
C GLN A 574 -2.42 3.63 -20.85
N MET A 575 -1.80 3.08 -19.81
CA MET A 575 -0.36 2.93 -19.68
C MET A 575 0.05 1.60 -20.34
N ILE A 576 1.23 1.59 -20.95
CA ILE A 576 1.71 0.52 -21.82
C ILE A 576 3.02 -0.01 -21.26
N ASN A 577 3.06 -1.30 -20.93
CA ASN A 577 4.21 -1.98 -20.34
C ASN A 577 4.85 -1.20 -19.14
N PRO A 578 4.07 -0.70 -18.16
CA PRO A 578 4.62 0.02 -17.03
C PRO A 578 5.29 -0.93 -16.02
N LEU A 579 6.47 -0.55 -15.54
CA LEU A 579 7.20 -1.25 -14.49
C LEU A 579 7.18 -0.44 -13.19
N ILE A 580 6.40 -0.90 -12.22
CA ILE A 580 6.27 -0.31 -10.89
C ILE A 580 7.02 -1.22 -9.91
N GLU A 581 8.27 -0.89 -9.60
CA GLU A 581 9.21 -1.78 -8.90
C GLU A 581 9.82 -1.21 -7.60
N ASN A 582 9.84 -2.01 -6.53
CA ASN A 582 10.57 -1.70 -5.28
C ASN A 582 10.14 -0.40 -4.56
N ASN A 583 8.90 0.08 -4.77
CA ASN A 583 8.42 1.32 -4.17
C ASN A 583 7.78 1.09 -2.78
N LEU A 584 7.76 2.13 -1.95
CA LEU A 584 6.99 2.18 -0.71
C LEU A 584 5.81 3.13 -0.87
N PHE A 585 4.59 2.62 -0.72
CA PHE A 585 3.36 3.40 -0.60
C PHE A 585 2.88 3.31 0.85
N LYS A 586 2.94 4.42 1.60
CA LYS A 586 2.62 4.44 3.03
C LYS A 586 1.59 5.53 3.40
N GLU A 587 0.67 5.24 4.32
CA GLU A 587 -0.30 6.22 4.84
C GLU A 587 -1.13 6.85 3.70
N PHE A 588 -2.07 6.08 3.12
CA PHE A 588 -2.89 6.52 1.97
C PHE A 588 -4.39 6.70 2.30
N CYS A 589 -4.90 7.90 2.03
CA CYS A 589 -6.30 8.33 2.12
C CYS A 589 -6.97 8.19 3.50
N PRO A 590 -6.56 8.99 4.52
CA PRO A 590 -7.17 9.02 5.86
C PRO A 590 -8.58 9.63 5.86
N ALA A 591 -8.92 10.41 4.83
CA ALA A 591 -10.29 10.85 4.57
C ALA A 591 -11.18 9.71 4.01
N ALA A 592 -10.58 8.68 3.42
CA ALA A 592 -11.12 7.89 2.31
C ALA A 592 -11.49 8.80 1.11
N GLY A 593 -10.78 8.66 -0.02
CA GLY A 593 -10.86 9.59 -1.14
C GLY A 593 -12.26 9.66 -1.81
N ASN A 594 -12.45 10.64 -2.70
CA ASN A 594 -13.63 10.67 -3.56
C ASN A 594 -13.33 9.91 -4.86
N TYR A 595 -14.02 8.80 -5.12
CA TYR A 595 -13.97 8.14 -6.43
C TYR A 595 -15.12 7.13 -6.63
N TYR A 596 -15.89 7.32 -7.69
CA TYR A 596 -17.05 6.49 -8.03
C TYR A 596 -16.74 4.99 -8.18
N GLU A 597 -15.66 4.64 -8.89
CA GLU A 597 -15.24 3.25 -9.11
C GLU A 597 -14.54 2.60 -7.89
N GLY A 598 -14.64 3.21 -6.70
CA GLY A 598 -14.00 2.77 -5.46
C GLY A 598 -12.52 3.14 -5.39
N ASN A 599 -12.07 3.70 -4.26
CA ASN A 599 -10.69 4.20 -4.18
C ASN A 599 -9.64 3.09 -4.22
N SER A 600 -8.44 3.44 -4.67
CA SER A 600 -7.25 2.56 -4.67
C SER A 600 -6.03 3.34 -4.16
N VAL A 601 -4.95 2.68 -3.75
CA VAL A 601 -3.62 3.33 -3.67
C VAL A 601 -3.09 3.57 -5.09
N ILE A 602 -3.22 2.57 -5.97
CA ILE A 602 -2.96 2.67 -7.41
C ILE A 602 -4.16 2.11 -8.18
N ARG A 603 -4.74 2.90 -9.08
CA ARG A 603 -5.72 2.47 -10.09
C ARG A 603 -5.04 2.48 -11.47
N LEU A 604 -5.08 1.38 -12.21
CA LEU A 604 -4.55 1.24 -13.57
C LEU A 604 -5.67 0.84 -14.53
N ASN A 605 -6.50 1.80 -14.95
CA ASN A 605 -7.66 1.55 -15.82
C ASN A 605 -7.23 1.41 -17.29
N SER A 606 -7.66 0.32 -17.95
CA SER A 606 -7.34 0.00 -19.35
C SER A 606 -5.87 0.15 -19.70
N SER A 607 -4.97 -0.29 -18.81
CA SER A 607 -3.52 -0.36 -19.05
C SER A 607 -3.13 -1.78 -19.46
N GLU A 608 -1.97 -1.96 -20.10
CA GLU A 608 -1.63 -3.20 -20.81
C GLU A 608 -0.17 -3.61 -20.50
N LEU A 609 0.13 -4.92 -20.40
CA LEU A 609 1.43 -5.51 -20.03
C LEU A 609 2.01 -5.09 -18.67
N VAL A 610 1.13 -4.72 -17.73
CA VAL A 610 1.47 -4.15 -16.41
C VAL A 610 2.36 -5.07 -15.57
N THR A 611 3.46 -4.53 -15.02
CA THR A 611 4.30 -5.23 -14.02
C THR A 611 4.37 -4.43 -12.72
N LEU A 612 3.78 -4.97 -11.64
CA LEU A 612 3.85 -4.44 -10.28
C LEU A 612 4.65 -5.42 -9.41
N ARG A 613 5.89 -5.09 -9.04
CA ARG A 613 6.75 -6.01 -8.29
C ARG A 613 7.54 -5.40 -7.16
N ARG A 614 7.77 -6.19 -6.10
CA ARG A 614 8.58 -5.77 -4.93
C ARG A 614 8.07 -4.50 -4.22
N ASN A 615 6.81 -4.10 -4.38
CA ASN A 615 6.29 -2.91 -3.71
C ASN A 615 5.78 -3.24 -2.29
N THR A 616 5.97 -2.32 -1.35
CA THR A 616 5.34 -2.36 -0.03
C THR A 616 4.18 -1.37 0.00
N PHE A 617 3.01 -1.84 0.43
CA PHE A 617 1.84 -1.04 0.76
C PHE A 617 1.61 -1.13 2.27
N ASP A 618 1.69 0.00 2.96
CA ASP A 618 1.64 0.09 4.43
C ASP A 618 0.59 1.11 4.84
N THR A 619 -0.50 0.63 5.45
CA THR A 619 -1.54 1.45 6.07
C THR A 619 -2.33 2.33 5.09
N PHE A 620 -3.52 1.87 4.68
CA PHE A 620 -4.40 2.67 3.82
C PHE A 620 -5.90 2.51 4.12
N GLY A 621 -6.64 3.61 3.97
CA GLY A 621 -8.08 3.70 4.20
C GLY A 621 -8.95 3.36 2.99
N ASN A 622 -8.38 3.45 1.78
CA ASN A 622 -9.06 3.15 0.52
C ASN A 622 -9.65 1.73 0.46
N ALA A 623 -10.69 1.54 -0.35
CA ALA A 623 -11.20 0.21 -0.64
C ALA A 623 -10.08 -0.73 -1.13
N ASN A 624 -9.29 -0.31 -2.12
CA ASN A 624 -8.27 -1.15 -2.71
C ASN A 624 -6.83 -0.68 -2.47
N GLY A 625 -5.88 -1.62 -2.49
CA GLY A 625 -4.46 -1.32 -2.67
C GLY A 625 -4.19 -1.04 -4.15
N ILE A 626 -4.19 -2.10 -4.96
CA ILE A 626 -4.13 -2.02 -6.42
C ILE A 626 -5.54 -2.29 -6.98
N ALA A 627 -6.01 -1.48 -7.93
CA ALA A 627 -7.11 -1.85 -8.81
C ALA A 627 -6.65 -1.79 -10.28
N HIS A 628 -6.85 -2.86 -11.03
CA HIS A 628 -6.49 -2.95 -12.45
C HIS A 628 -7.59 -3.66 -13.24
N GLY A 629 -7.62 -3.52 -14.57
CA GLY A 629 -8.57 -4.17 -15.47
C GLY A 629 -8.75 -3.39 -16.77
N HIS A 630 -9.40 -4.00 -17.76
CA HIS A 630 -9.38 -3.52 -19.15
C HIS A 630 -10.77 -3.40 -19.77
N GLN A 631 -11.04 -2.32 -20.52
CA GLN A 631 -12.38 -2.06 -21.11
C GLN A 631 -12.69 -2.82 -22.40
N ARG A 632 -11.79 -3.68 -22.90
CA ARG A 632 -11.98 -4.50 -24.11
C ARG A 632 -11.41 -5.90 -23.91
N GLU A 633 -11.96 -6.85 -24.66
CA GLU A 633 -11.42 -8.19 -24.89
C GLU A 633 -10.20 -8.07 -25.84
N TYR A 634 -9.01 -8.48 -25.38
CA TYR A 634 -7.76 -8.52 -26.17
C TYR A 634 -6.89 -9.71 -25.71
N ASP A 635 -6.31 -10.42 -26.67
CA ASP A 635 -5.66 -11.74 -26.49
C ASP A 635 -4.24 -11.69 -25.86
N ASP A 636 -3.71 -10.51 -25.53
CA ASP A 636 -2.29 -10.29 -25.12
C ASP A 636 -2.17 -9.39 -23.85
N ASN A 637 -3.07 -9.55 -22.87
CA ASN A 637 -3.23 -8.62 -21.72
C ASN A 637 -2.42 -8.95 -20.43
N GLU A 638 -1.39 -9.80 -20.52
CA GLU A 638 -0.63 -10.35 -19.37
C GLU A 638 -0.24 -9.28 -18.31
N THR A 639 -0.76 -9.44 -17.09
CA THR A 639 -0.47 -8.56 -15.95
C THR A 639 0.25 -9.34 -14.84
N ILE A 640 1.43 -8.89 -14.44
CA ILE A 640 2.27 -9.55 -13.45
C ILE A 640 2.27 -8.74 -12.15
N ILE A 641 1.78 -9.34 -11.06
CA ILE A 641 1.78 -8.75 -9.72
C ILE A 641 2.51 -9.69 -8.76
N GLU A 642 3.80 -9.44 -8.53
CA GLU A 642 4.68 -10.38 -7.82
C GLU A 642 5.53 -9.78 -6.69
N TYR A 643 5.81 -10.58 -5.65
CA TYR A 643 6.63 -10.16 -4.52
C TYR A 643 6.19 -8.84 -3.84
N ASN A 644 4.90 -8.47 -3.90
CA ASN A 644 4.40 -7.29 -3.20
C ASN A 644 3.94 -7.65 -1.78
N ARG A 645 4.03 -6.69 -0.86
CA ARG A 645 3.66 -6.87 0.55
C ARG A 645 2.64 -5.82 0.94
N PHE A 646 1.50 -6.26 1.46
CA PHE A 646 0.41 -5.42 1.94
C PHE A 646 0.25 -5.61 3.45
N GLU A 647 0.23 -4.51 4.21
CA GLU A 647 0.04 -4.48 5.65
C GLU A 647 -0.99 -3.39 6.01
N ASN A 648 -1.85 -3.61 7.00
CA ASN A 648 -2.86 -2.65 7.49
C ASN A 648 -3.77 -2.10 6.36
N SER A 649 -4.37 -3.02 5.60
CA SER A 649 -5.08 -2.70 4.34
C SER A 649 -6.57 -2.50 4.52
N SER A 650 -7.15 -1.57 3.76
CA SER A 650 -8.60 -1.32 3.62
C SER A 650 -9.32 -0.95 4.92
N LEU A 651 -8.80 0.06 5.63
CA LEU A 651 -9.22 0.41 6.99
C LEU A 651 -10.48 1.30 7.08
N LEU A 652 -10.78 2.09 6.04
CA LEU A 652 -11.84 3.13 6.05
C LEU A 652 -12.87 2.98 4.93
N GLN A 653 -12.87 1.84 4.24
CA GLN A 653 -13.84 1.44 3.21
C GLN A 653 -13.94 -0.10 3.19
N GLY A 654 -14.56 -0.68 2.17
CA GLY A 654 -14.81 -2.11 2.04
C GLY A 654 -15.25 -2.50 0.63
N ASP A 655 -15.75 -3.74 0.46
CA ASP A 655 -15.84 -4.45 -0.84
C ASP A 655 -14.52 -4.28 -1.60
N ALA A 656 -13.48 -4.72 -0.90
CA ALA A 656 -12.18 -4.09 -0.83
C ALA A 656 -11.11 -5.18 -0.79
N MET A 657 -10.03 -4.96 -1.52
CA MET A 657 -8.99 -5.93 -1.76
C MET A 657 -7.63 -5.23 -1.77
N CYS A 658 -6.62 -5.88 -1.19
CA CYS A 658 -5.25 -5.42 -1.41
C CYS A 658 -4.91 -5.41 -2.93
N ILE A 659 -5.46 -6.35 -3.71
CA ILE A 659 -5.46 -6.33 -5.18
C ILE A 659 -6.84 -6.66 -5.75
N GLN A 660 -7.42 -5.78 -6.57
CA GLN A 660 -8.64 -6.03 -7.33
C GLN A 660 -8.36 -6.02 -8.84
N LEU A 661 -8.45 -7.19 -9.46
CA LEU A 661 -8.48 -7.36 -10.91
C LEU A 661 -9.95 -7.32 -11.39
N ASN A 662 -10.33 -6.14 -11.87
CA ASN A 662 -11.56 -5.88 -12.61
C ASN A 662 -11.49 -6.52 -14.01
N PHE A 663 -12.62 -6.50 -14.70
CA PHE A 663 -12.91 -7.18 -15.97
C PHE A 663 -11.76 -7.22 -17.00
N ASN A 664 -11.68 -8.31 -17.75
CA ASN A 664 -10.77 -8.52 -18.88
C ASN A 664 -9.26 -8.44 -18.52
N ALA A 665 -8.91 -8.87 -17.31
CA ALA A 665 -7.53 -9.05 -16.83
C ALA A 665 -7.06 -10.50 -17.09
N TYR A 666 -7.17 -10.92 -18.36
CA TYR A 666 -6.74 -12.23 -18.84
C TYR A 666 -5.25 -12.49 -18.59
N ASP A 667 -4.88 -13.77 -18.45
CA ASP A 667 -3.49 -14.22 -18.28
C ASP A 667 -2.72 -13.54 -17.14
N SER A 668 -3.44 -13.03 -16.12
CA SER A 668 -2.83 -12.34 -14.98
C SER A 668 -2.11 -13.31 -14.05
N ILE A 669 -0.89 -12.95 -13.62
CA ILE A 669 -0.05 -13.73 -12.71
C ILE A 669 0.06 -13.01 -11.36
N LEU A 670 -0.54 -13.58 -10.31
CA LEU A 670 -0.32 -13.14 -8.92
C LEU A 670 0.54 -14.15 -8.19
N ARG A 671 1.76 -13.76 -7.79
CA ARG A 671 2.67 -14.70 -7.12
C ARG A 671 3.58 -14.12 -6.05
N TYR A 672 3.97 -14.94 -5.08
CA TYR A 672 4.89 -14.56 -4.01
C TYR A 672 4.47 -13.30 -3.21
N ASN A 673 3.18 -12.95 -3.19
CA ASN A 673 2.70 -11.78 -2.45
C ASN A 673 2.33 -12.15 -1.01
N TRP A 674 2.51 -11.20 -0.07
CA TRP A 674 1.99 -11.31 1.30
C TRP A 674 0.87 -10.30 1.52
N PHE A 675 -0.21 -10.77 2.13
CA PHE A 675 -1.35 -9.99 2.57
C PHE A 675 -1.51 -10.17 4.08
N LEU A 676 -0.93 -9.27 4.85
CA LEU A 676 -0.94 -9.28 6.32
C LEU A 676 -1.95 -8.26 6.81
N ASP A 677 -2.74 -8.64 7.82
CA ASP A 677 -3.61 -7.71 8.57
C ASP A 677 -4.56 -6.89 7.68
N ALA A 678 -5.03 -7.54 6.61
CA ALA A 678 -6.05 -6.99 5.72
C ALA A 678 -7.40 -6.93 6.44
N ASN A 679 -7.89 -5.72 6.71
CA ASN A 679 -9.22 -5.51 7.30
C ASN A 679 -10.34 -5.96 6.37
N LYS A 680 -10.06 -6.12 5.07
CA LYS A 680 -10.97 -6.65 4.04
C LYS A 680 -10.26 -7.77 3.26
N GLY A 681 -10.62 -8.02 2.00
CA GLY A 681 -10.04 -9.14 1.24
C GLY A 681 -8.56 -8.94 0.87
N SER A 682 -7.89 -10.05 0.54
CA SER A 682 -6.50 -10.03 0.09
C SER A 682 -6.41 -9.72 -1.41
N PHE A 683 -6.87 -10.62 -2.28
CA PHE A 683 -6.97 -10.34 -3.71
C PHE A 683 -8.25 -10.89 -4.34
N ARG A 684 -8.65 -10.29 -5.48
CA ARG A 684 -9.85 -10.68 -6.23
C ARG A 684 -9.62 -10.62 -7.73
N TRP A 685 -10.03 -11.67 -8.43
CA TRP A 685 -10.54 -11.55 -9.80
C TRP A 685 -12.05 -11.30 -9.71
N ASP A 686 -12.55 -10.24 -10.34
CA ASP A 686 -13.98 -9.92 -10.33
C ASP A 686 -14.65 -10.02 -11.70
N THR A 687 -15.96 -10.29 -11.66
CA THR A 687 -16.81 -10.62 -12.82
C THR A 687 -18.00 -9.66 -12.89
N PRO A 688 -18.52 -9.32 -14.09
CA PRO A 688 -19.68 -8.44 -14.22
C PRO A 688 -20.94 -8.99 -13.53
N VAL A 689 -21.75 -8.09 -12.98
CA VAL A 689 -23.06 -8.43 -12.41
C VAL A 689 -24.12 -8.45 -13.52
N GLY A 690 -24.28 -9.60 -14.19
CA GLY A 690 -25.32 -9.80 -15.20
C GLY A 690 -25.00 -10.92 -16.19
N ASN A 691 -25.91 -11.14 -17.14
CA ASN A 691 -25.89 -12.27 -18.10
C ASN A 691 -24.86 -12.08 -19.26
N ASN A 692 -23.70 -11.50 -18.99
CA ASN A 692 -22.67 -11.20 -20.01
C ASN A 692 -21.51 -12.21 -19.91
N GLU A 693 -21.71 -13.39 -20.47
CA GLU A 693 -20.76 -14.52 -20.45
C GLU A 693 -19.40 -14.17 -21.11
N GLY A 694 -19.36 -13.23 -22.06
CA GLY A 694 -18.13 -12.82 -22.77
C GLY A 694 -17.22 -11.81 -22.05
N ASN A 695 -17.37 -11.65 -20.73
CA ASN A 695 -16.60 -10.69 -19.91
C ASN A 695 -16.09 -11.34 -18.60
N LEU A 696 -16.05 -12.68 -18.54
CA LEU A 696 -15.48 -13.41 -17.41
C LEU A 696 -13.95 -13.26 -17.40
N GLN A 697 -13.35 -13.36 -16.21
CA GLN A 697 -11.89 -13.49 -16.07
C GLN A 697 -11.50 -14.92 -16.45
N ASP A 698 -10.36 -15.08 -17.11
CA ASP A 698 -9.92 -16.39 -17.61
C ASP A 698 -8.39 -16.53 -17.55
N PHE A 699 -7.89 -17.77 -17.54
CA PHE A 699 -6.47 -18.18 -17.58
C PHE A 699 -5.53 -17.63 -16.49
N GLY A 700 -6.04 -16.89 -15.50
CA GLY A 700 -5.24 -16.31 -14.43
C GLY A 700 -4.51 -17.33 -13.53
N ILE A 701 -3.25 -17.02 -13.17
CA ILE A 701 -2.34 -17.86 -12.37
C ILE A 701 -2.18 -17.27 -10.96
N CYS A 702 -2.35 -18.11 -9.93
CA CYS A 702 -2.22 -17.76 -8.52
C CYS A 702 -1.23 -18.69 -7.81
N TYR A 703 -0.03 -18.21 -7.49
CA TYR A 703 1.10 -19.07 -7.10
C TYR A 703 1.89 -18.57 -5.87
N ARG A 704 2.02 -19.39 -4.81
CA ARG A 704 2.83 -19.06 -3.62
C ARG A 704 2.50 -17.71 -2.96
N ASN A 705 1.22 -17.35 -2.85
CA ASN A 705 0.77 -16.19 -2.07
C ASN A 705 0.42 -16.59 -0.61
N VAL A 706 0.54 -15.65 0.32
CA VAL A 706 0.19 -15.83 1.75
C VAL A 706 -0.86 -14.81 2.19
N THR A 707 -1.93 -15.26 2.86
CA THR A 707 -2.92 -14.40 3.53
C THR A 707 -2.97 -14.74 5.03
N PHE A 708 -2.79 -13.74 5.91
CA PHE A 708 -2.70 -13.96 7.37
C PHE A 708 -3.14 -12.73 8.20
N GLY A 709 -3.53 -12.96 9.46
CA GLY A 709 -3.85 -11.94 10.47
C GLY A 709 -5.19 -11.19 10.28
N GLY A 710 -5.51 -10.80 9.04
CA GLY A 710 -6.68 -9.98 8.70
C GLY A 710 -8.03 -10.69 8.88
N PRO A 711 -9.07 -10.04 9.47
CA PRO A 711 -10.35 -10.68 9.77
C PRO A 711 -11.13 -11.13 8.52
N ASP A 712 -11.15 -10.30 7.47
CA ASP A 712 -11.86 -10.53 6.21
C ASP A 712 -10.91 -11.02 5.09
N GLY A 713 -9.68 -11.45 5.42
CA GLY A 713 -8.52 -11.61 4.52
C GLY A 713 -8.63 -12.61 3.35
N GLU A 714 -9.84 -13.06 3.02
CA GLU A 714 -10.16 -14.00 1.96
C GLU A 714 -9.72 -13.51 0.58
N ALA A 715 -9.06 -14.39 -0.18
CA ALA A 715 -8.87 -14.22 -1.61
C ALA A 715 -10.08 -14.76 -2.38
N LYS A 716 -10.49 -14.05 -3.44
CA LYS A 716 -11.70 -14.33 -4.25
C LYS A 716 -11.30 -14.59 -5.68
N ILE A 717 -11.11 -15.86 -6.01
CA ILE A 717 -10.85 -16.29 -7.37
C ILE A 717 -12.22 -16.51 -8.02
N LYS A 718 -12.55 -15.72 -9.05
CA LYS A 718 -13.79 -15.81 -9.83
C LYS A 718 -13.43 -15.69 -11.31
N GLY A 719 -13.98 -16.59 -12.13
CA GLY A 719 -13.59 -16.77 -13.53
C GLY A 719 -13.29 -18.24 -13.79
N ASP A 720 -12.81 -18.54 -14.99
CA ASP A 720 -12.61 -19.91 -15.49
C ASP A 720 -11.11 -20.18 -15.80
N HIS A 721 -10.79 -21.44 -16.10
CA HIS A 721 -9.45 -21.99 -16.43
C HIS A 721 -8.26 -21.56 -15.54
N HIS A 722 -8.51 -21.02 -14.34
CA HIS A 722 -7.47 -20.52 -13.43
C HIS A 722 -6.53 -21.61 -12.91
N GLU A 723 -5.22 -21.33 -12.83
CA GLU A 723 -4.21 -22.23 -12.25
C GLU A 723 -3.76 -21.74 -10.86
N VAL A 724 -4.16 -22.47 -9.81
CA VAL A 724 -4.07 -22.04 -8.40
C VAL A 724 -3.22 -23.01 -7.58
N TYR A 725 -1.97 -22.66 -7.30
CA TYR A 725 -1.00 -23.59 -6.69
C TYR A 725 -0.21 -23.03 -5.52
N HIS A 726 0.08 -23.89 -4.53
CA HIS A 726 1.02 -23.58 -3.45
C HIS A 726 0.67 -22.31 -2.65
N ASN A 727 -0.59 -21.94 -2.48
CA ASN A 727 -0.93 -20.75 -1.67
C ASN A 727 -1.28 -21.15 -0.22
N THR A 728 -1.06 -20.25 0.74
CA THR A 728 -1.36 -20.45 2.17
C THR A 728 -2.31 -19.37 2.68
N GLY A 729 -3.40 -19.75 3.36
CA GLY A 729 -4.31 -18.83 4.05
C GLY A 729 -5.78 -18.94 3.63
N LYS A 730 -6.59 -17.92 3.91
CA LYS A 730 -8.01 -17.88 3.52
C LYS A 730 -8.11 -17.58 2.01
N ILE A 731 -8.34 -18.60 1.18
CA ILE A 731 -8.31 -18.50 -0.30
C ILE A 731 -9.46 -19.31 -0.90
N ILE A 732 -10.35 -18.65 -1.64
CA ILE A 732 -11.66 -19.19 -2.03
C ILE A 732 -11.86 -19.08 -3.55
N LEU A 733 -12.10 -20.22 -4.20
CA LEU A 733 -12.52 -20.33 -5.61
C LEU A 733 -14.05 -20.20 -5.67
N ARG A 734 -14.54 -18.97 -5.86
CA ARG A 734 -15.89 -18.54 -5.49
C ARG A 734 -16.87 -18.67 -6.66
N ASN A 735 -18.07 -19.17 -6.37
CA ASN A 735 -19.17 -19.38 -7.32
C ASN A 735 -20.39 -18.54 -6.89
N ASP A 736 -20.40 -17.25 -7.26
CA ASP A 736 -21.51 -16.31 -7.02
C ASP A 736 -22.62 -16.52 -8.07
N ALA A 737 -23.37 -17.62 -7.96
CA ALA A 737 -24.24 -18.12 -9.02
C ALA A 737 -25.36 -17.15 -9.49
N VAL A 738 -25.25 -16.68 -10.75
CA VAL A 738 -26.32 -15.93 -11.46
C VAL A 738 -27.09 -16.85 -12.42
N SER A 739 -27.76 -17.85 -11.86
CA SER A 739 -28.86 -18.64 -12.47
C SER A 739 -28.64 -19.49 -13.73
N ASN A 740 -27.56 -19.32 -14.52
CA ASN A 740 -27.43 -19.97 -15.83
C ASN A 740 -26.06 -20.58 -16.19
N GLY A 741 -24.98 -20.33 -15.42
CA GLY A 741 -23.62 -20.76 -15.78
C GLY A 741 -22.84 -21.38 -14.60
N THR A 742 -21.88 -22.25 -14.95
CA THR A 742 -20.81 -22.72 -14.05
C THR A 742 -19.70 -21.69 -13.99
N PHE A 743 -19.15 -21.44 -12.80
CA PHE A 743 -17.97 -20.59 -12.60
C PHE A 743 -16.83 -21.45 -12.04
N ASN A 744 -15.61 -21.20 -12.47
CA ASN A 744 -14.43 -22.05 -12.29
C ASN A 744 -14.52 -23.35 -13.12
N ASP A 745 -15.03 -23.26 -14.36
CA ASP A 745 -14.91 -24.33 -15.35
C ASP A 745 -13.44 -24.60 -15.66
N SER A 746 -13.05 -25.87 -15.63
CA SER A 746 -11.74 -26.38 -16.04
C SER A 746 -10.52 -25.80 -15.29
N SER A 747 -10.73 -24.91 -14.31
CA SER A 747 -9.71 -24.40 -13.38
C SER A 747 -9.03 -25.52 -12.59
N VAL A 748 -7.78 -25.32 -12.20
CA VAL A 748 -6.94 -26.32 -11.54
C VAL A 748 -6.43 -25.79 -10.21
N SER A 749 -6.57 -26.57 -9.14
CA SER A 749 -6.11 -26.20 -7.80
C SER A 749 -5.31 -27.33 -7.13
N LYS A 750 -4.04 -27.09 -6.80
CA LYS A 750 -3.16 -28.10 -6.16
C LYS A 750 -2.23 -27.53 -5.09
N ASN A 751 -1.92 -28.33 -4.08
CA ASN A 751 -0.90 -28.03 -3.07
C ASN A 751 -1.16 -26.75 -2.26
N ASN A 752 -2.40 -26.27 -2.18
CA ASN A 752 -2.76 -25.12 -1.35
C ASN A 752 -3.10 -25.55 0.08
N ALA A 753 -2.77 -24.72 1.07
CA ALA A 753 -3.15 -24.89 2.47
C ALA A 753 -4.16 -23.79 2.86
N VAL A 754 -5.43 -24.16 3.08
CA VAL A 754 -6.53 -23.18 3.22
C VAL A 754 -7.40 -23.36 4.46
N VAL A 755 -8.02 -22.25 4.91
CA VAL A 755 -8.91 -22.24 6.09
C VAL A 755 -10.32 -22.72 5.73
N ASP A 756 -11.01 -21.99 4.84
CA ASP A 756 -12.39 -22.26 4.43
C ASP A 756 -12.47 -22.71 2.96
N ALA A 757 -13.39 -23.64 2.69
CA ALA A 757 -13.62 -24.25 1.38
C ALA A 757 -15.11 -24.23 0.95
N TYR A 758 -15.93 -23.32 1.51
CA TYR A 758 -17.38 -23.20 1.23
C TYR A 758 -17.79 -23.07 -0.26
N ALA A 759 -16.82 -22.88 -1.17
CA ALA A 759 -17.05 -22.78 -2.61
C ALA A 759 -16.51 -23.95 -3.46
N TRP A 760 -15.87 -24.97 -2.87
CA TRP A 760 -15.44 -26.19 -3.60
C TRP A 760 -16.54 -27.23 -3.65
N ASN A 761 -17.74 -26.82 -4.04
CA ASN A 761 -18.90 -27.69 -4.08
C ASN A 761 -18.84 -28.55 -5.36
N ALA A 762 -18.33 -29.78 -5.23
CA ALA A 762 -17.96 -30.66 -6.34
C ALA A 762 -19.12 -31.06 -7.28
N ASP A 763 -20.37 -30.79 -6.90
CA ASP A 763 -21.56 -30.99 -7.73
C ASP A 763 -21.74 -29.93 -8.83
N ILE A 764 -20.94 -28.86 -8.86
CA ILE A 764 -21.13 -27.70 -9.76
C ILE A 764 -19.89 -27.32 -10.59
N ASN A 765 -18.67 -27.65 -10.15
CA ASN A 765 -17.44 -27.23 -10.83
C ASN A 765 -16.82 -28.40 -11.62
N THR A 766 -16.39 -28.14 -12.87
CA THR A 766 -15.73 -29.09 -13.79
C THR A 766 -14.20 -29.13 -13.66
N GLY A 767 -13.62 -28.27 -12.82
CA GLY A 767 -12.18 -28.16 -12.58
C GLY A 767 -11.51 -29.36 -11.87
N THR A 768 -10.18 -29.31 -11.75
CA THR A 768 -9.36 -30.36 -11.13
C THR A 768 -8.77 -29.91 -9.80
N TYR A 769 -9.15 -30.57 -8.70
CA TYR A 769 -8.75 -30.23 -7.32
C TYR A 769 -8.03 -31.43 -6.67
N SER A 770 -6.76 -31.30 -6.26
CA SER A 770 -5.99 -32.40 -5.66
C SER A 770 -4.84 -31.93 -4.74
N ASN A 771 -4.47 -32.71 -3.72
CA ASN A 771 -3.36 -32.41 -2.80
C ASN A 771 -3.45 -31.06 -2.06
N ASN A 772 -4.67 -30.55 -1.83
CA ASN A 772 -4.86 -29.33 -1.02
C ASN A 772 -5.22 -29.72 0.42
N TRP A 773 -4.55 -29.13 1.41
CA TRP A 773 -4.92 -29.26 2.82
C TRP A 773 -5.95 -28.19 3.16
N ARG A 774 -6.95 -28.54 3.99
CA ARG A 774 -8.03 -27.64 4.37
C ARG A 774 -8.41 -27.81 5.84
N GLU A 775 -8.51 -26.70 6.55
CA GLU A 775 -8.88 -26.67 7.98
C GLU A 775 -10.33 -27.15 8.20
N ASP A 776 -11.26 -26.78 7.31
CA ASP A 776 -12.70 -27.11 7.37
C ASP A 776 -13.05 -28.60 7.52
N ILE A 777 -12.11 -29.50 7.18
CA ILE A 777 -12.25 -30.97 7.30
C ILE A 777 -11.11 -31.61 8.10
N ALA A 778 -10.16 -30.85 8.63
CA ALA A 778 -9.03 -31.35 9.41
C ALA A 778 -9.41 -31.41 10.91
N ALA A 779 -9.85 -32.58 11.37
CA ALA A 779 -10.36 -32.78 12.73
C ALA A 779 -9.36 -32.31 13.82
N ASP A 780 -9.73 -31.22 14.51
CA ASP A 780 -8.97 -30.54 15.58
C ASP A 780 -7.54 -30.10 15.17
N GLN A 781 -7.29 -29.74 13.90
CA GLN A 781 -6.03 -29.15 13.42
C GLN A 781 -6.25 -27.77 12.79
N PHE A 782 -5.47 -26.76 13.20
CA PHE A 782 -5.57 -25.40 12.66
C PHE A 782 -4.38 -25.04 11.75
N LEU A 783 -4.60 -24.19 10.74
CA LEU A 783 -3.59 -23.72 9.78
C LEU A 783 -2.40 -23.05 10.50
N SER A 784 -2.70 -22.32 11.58
CA SER A 784 -1.76 -21.68 12.49
C SER A 784 -0.74 -22.67 13.09
N GLU A 785 -1.20 -23.87 13.47
CA GLU A 785 -0.41 -24.92 14.12
C GLU A 785 0.45 -25.74 13.13
N GLN A 786 0.18 -25.63 11.83
CA GLN A 786 0.97 -26.29 10.78
C GLN A 786 2.21 -25.50 10.37
N MET A 787 2.30 -24.22 10.74
CA MET A 787 3.42 -23.32 10.37
C MET A 787 4.39 -23.07 11.54
N VAL A 788 5.66 -22.79 11.22
CA VAL A 788 6.74 -22.64 12.21
C VAL A 788 6.45 -21.53 13.21
N ALA A 789 6.12 -20.32 12.74
CA ALA A 789 5.79 -19.19 13.59
C ALA A 789 5.09 -18.06 12.80
N PRO A 790 3.84 -18.25 12.34
CA PRO A 790 3.19 -17.32 11.43
C PRO A 790 2.91 -15.94 12.04
N HIS A 791 2.73 -15.86 13.37
CA HIS A 791 2.64 -14.60 14.12
C HIS A 791 3.96 -13.82 14.17
N PHE A 792 5.11 -14.47 13.96
CA PHE A 792 6.41 -13.83 13.70
C PHE A 792 6.73 -13.78 12.19
N ARG A 793 5.75 -14.04 11.32
CA ARG A 793 5.87 -14.04 9.85
C ARG A 793 6.75 -15.15 9.25
N ASP A 794 6.97 -16.26 9.97
CA ASP A 794 7.56 -17.50 9.44
C ASP A 794 6.45 -18.49 9.06
N PHE A 795 6.16 -18.55 7.75
CA PHE A 795 5.06 -19.32 7.16
C PHE A 795 5.51 -20.67 6.57
N ARG A 796 6.72 -21.15 6.88
CA ARG A 796 7.15 -22.51 6.55
C ARG A 796 6.31 -23.55 7.31
N PRO A 797 6.01 -24.71 6.73
CA PRO A 797 5.45 -25.82 7.50
C PRO A 797 6.42 -26.29 8.60
N VAL A 798 5.89 -26.72 9.75
CA VAL A 798 6.70 -27.41 10.78
C VAL A 798 7.13 -28.79 10.30
N ALA A 799 8.25 -29.28 10.82
CA ALA A 799 8.81 -30.62 10.52
C ALA A 799 7.86 -31.80 10.81
N THR A 800 6.79 -31.57 11.58
CA THR A 800 5.76 -32.55 11.94
C THR A 800 4.43 -32.33 11.21
N SER A 801 4.34 -31.36 10.29
CA SER A 801 3.11 -31.03 9.57
C SER A 801 2.79 -32.10 8.52
N ALA A 802 1.49 -32.32 8.30
CA ALA A 802 0.98 -33.14 7.19
C ALA A 802 1.13 -32.48 5.81
N TRP A 803 1.76 -31.30 5.73
CA TRP A 803 2.03 -30.60 4.47
C TRP A 803 3.35 -31.04 3.81
N VAL A 804 4.29 -31.54 4.60
CA VAL A 804 5.66 -31.87 4.17
C VAL A 804 5.68 -33.10 3.26
N ASP A 805 6.44 -33.05 2.16
CA ASP A 805 6.58 -34.12 1.14
C ASP A 805 5.20 -34.66 0.61
N SER A 806 4.13 -33.85 0.68
CA SER A 806 2.72 -34.31 0.53
C SER A 806 1.94 -33.69 -0.63
N GLY A 807 2.55 -32.75 -1.36
CA GLY A 807 2.01 -32.18 -2.59
C GLY A 807 2.16 -33.09 -3.82
N THR A 808 1.96 -32.51 -5.01
CA THR A 808 2.16 -33.17 -6.31
C THR A 808 2.79 -32.23 -7.33
N LEU A 809 3.68 -32.72 -8.19
CA LEU A 809 4.42 -31.89 -9.16
C LEU A 809 3.47 -31.20 -10.15
N VAL A 810 3.62 -29.88 -10.30
CA VAL A 810 2.84 -29.09 -11.28
C VAL A 810 3.55 -29.14 -12.63
N SER A 811 3.05 -29.99 -13.53
CA SER A 811 3.72 -30.31 -14.81
C SER A 811 3.26 -29.48 -16.01
N SER A 812 2.42 -28.46 -15.82
CA SER A 812 1.66 -27.77 -16.89
C SER A 812 2.02 -26.32 -17.14
N LEU A 813 2.60 -25.60 -16.17
CA LEU A 813 2.84 -24.17 -16.26
C LEU A 813 4.02 -23.83 -17.21
N THR A 814 3.75 -23.81 -18.51
CA THR A 814 4.58 -23.14 -19.51
C THR A 814 4.34 -21.63 -19.47
N ILE A 815 4.82 -20.97 -18.42
CA ILE A 815 4.79 -19.50 -18.37
C ILE A 815 5.80 -18.97 -19.38
N ASN A 816 5.33 -18.23 -20.39
CA ASN A 816 6.19 -17.56 -21.36
C ASN A 816 6.68 -16.21 -20.79
N GLU A 817 7.38 -16.25 -19.66
CA GLU A 817 7.79 -15.00 -18.99
C GLU A 817 8.70 -14.15 -19.86
N TYR A 818 8.41 -12.85 -19.84
CA TYR A 818 9.35 -11.80 -20.22
C TYR A 818 9.80 -11.10 -18.95
N VAL A 819 11.08 -11.19 -18.61
CA VAL A 819 11.63 -10.42 -17.48
C VAL A 819 11.85 -8.97 -17.94
N PRO A 820 11.23 -7.95 -17.30
CA PRO A 820 11.39 -6.56 -17.75
C PRO A 820 12.75 -5.98 -17.34
N VAL A 821 13.75 -6.12 -18.21
CA VAL A 821 15.08 -5.51 -18.05
C VAL A 821 15.01 -4.06 -18.54
N ASN A 822 15.15 -3.11 -17.61
CA ASN A 822 15.09 -1.67 -17.91
C ASN A 822 13.85 -1.23 -18.71
N GLY A 823 12.69 -1.81 -18.40
CA GLY A 823 11.43 -1.55 -19.11
C GLY A 823 11.26 -2.33 -20.41
N ILE A 824 12.31 -2.96 -20.93
CA ILE A 824 12.24 -3.83 -22.11
C ILE A 824 11.92 -5.25 -21.65
N ARG A 825 10.87 -5.84 -22.24
CA ARG A 825 10.51 -7.26 -22.06
C ARG A 825 11.48 -8.13 -22.86
N GLU A 826 12.62 -8.49 -22.25
CA GLU A 826 13.59 -9.38 -22.90
C GLU A 826 13.12 -10.84 -22.81
N GLY A 827 12.93 -11.47 -23.98
CA GLY A 827 12.38 -12.83 -24.14
C GLY A 827 13.33 -13.93 -23.68
N THR A 828 13.53 -14.05 -22.38
CA THR A 828 14.17 -15.18 -21.71
C THR A 828 13.08 -16.11 -21.16
N PRO A 829 12.60 -17.11 -21.95
CA PRO A 829 11.49 -17.95 -21.52
C PRO A 829 11.85 -18.69 -20.23
N TYR A 830 10.93 -18.60 -19.27
CA TYR A 830 11.04 -19.23 -17.97
C TYR A 830 11.36 -20.73 -18.08
N ASN A 831 12.25 -21.23 -17.24
CA ASN A 831 12.59 -22.64 -17.22
C ASN A 831 11.60 -23.37 -16.29
N PRO A 832 10.79 -24.36 -16.73
CA PRO A 832 9.74 -24.96 -15.89
C PRO A 832 10.22 -25.65 -14.59
N GLY A 833 11.54 -25.78 -14.40
CA GLY A 833 12.13 -26.14 -13.11
C GLY A 833 11.95 -25.10 -12.01
N ASP A 834 11.81 -23.80 -12.34
CA ASP A 834 11.72 -22.72 -11.34
C ASP A 834 10.32 -22.61 -10.69
N LEU A 835 9.30 -23.25 -11.28
CA LEU A 835 7.99 -23.53 -10.64
C LEU A 835 8.07 -24.68 -9.62
N ASN A 836 9.21 -25.33 -9.58
CA ASN A 836 9.60 -26.38 -8.66
C ASN A 836 10.90 -25.94 -7.94
N TYR A 837 11.17 -24.62 -7.89
CA TYR A 837 12.34 -24.03 -7.23
C TYR A 837 12.32 -24.38 -5.75
N GLU A 838 13.43 -24.94 -5.28
CA GLU A 838 13.59 -25.49 -3.94
C GLU A 838 12.54 -26.53 -3.52
N ILE A 839 12.07 -27.36 -4.45
CA ILE A 839 11.52 -28.65 -4.03
C ILE A 839 12.60 -29.45 -3.31
N VAL A 840 12.36 -29.76 -2.03
CA VAL A 840 13.25 -30.60 -1.21
C VAL A 840 12.83 -32.06 -1.39
N ASN A 841 13.79 -33.00 -1.33
CA ASN A 841 13.62 -34.45 -1.54
C ASN A 841 13.02 -34.93 -2.89
N GLY A 842 12.38 -34.07 -3.67
CA GLY A 842 11.74 -34.40 -4.95
C GLY A 842 10.21 -34.54 -4.90
N VAL A 843 9.56 -34.20 -3.78
CA VAL A 843 8.08 -34.11 -3.67
C VAL A 843 7.75 -32.77 -3.02
N PRO A 844 6.92 -31.92 -3.64
CA PRO A 844 6.69 -30.57 -3.13
C PRO A 844 5.82 -30.56 -1.87
N ASP A 845 5.94 -29.51 -1.07
CA ASP A 845 5.08 -29.28 0.09
C ASP A 845 3.72 -28.68 -0.28
N ILE A 846 2.76 -28.80 0.64
CA ILE A 846 1.49 -28.07 0.59
C ILE A 846 1.69 -26.69 1.23
N GLY A 847 1.29 -25.62 0.53
CA GLY A 847 1.44 -24.23 0.96
C GLY A 847 2.55 -23.47 0.21
N ALA A 848 2.78 -22.23 0.65
CA ALA A 848 3.60 -21.23 -0.05
C ALA A 848 5.12 -21.38 0.14
N TYR A 849 5.55 -22.10 1.17
CA TYR A 849 6.94 -22.36 1.51
C TYR A 849 7.20 -23.85 1.62
N GLU A 850 8.41 -24.27 1.25
CA GLU A 850 8.87 -25.65 1.39
C GLU A 850 9.68 -25.82 2.69
N TYR A 851 9.50 -26.96 3.36
CA TYR A 851 10.30 -27.35 4.50
C TYR A 851 11.77 -27.55 4.12
N GLY A 852 12.66 -26.93 4.87
CA GLY A 852 14.11 -27.10 4.69
C GLY A 852 14.77 -26.27 3.57
N ALA A 853 14.00 -25.66 2.66
CA ALA A 853 14.49 -24.82 1.55
C ALA A 853 15.48 -23.73 2.01
N SER A 854 16.58 -23.53 1.27
CA SER A 854 17.68 -22.64 1.65
C SER A 854 17.32 -21.15 1.61
N ASN A 855 16.43 -20.73 0.71
CA ASN A 855 15.91 -19.36 0.65
C ASN A 855 14.59 -19.26 1.42
N TYR A 856 14.39 -18.14 2.12
CA TYR A 856 13.07 -17.76 2.61
C TYR A 856 12.66 -16.46 1.92
N TRP A 857 11.90 -16.57 0.83
CA TRP A 857 11.49 -15.38 0.08
C TRP A 857 10.61 -14.47 0.97
N ILE A 858 11.03 -13.22 1.15
CA ILE A 858 10.23 -12.16 1.78
C ILE A 858 9.86 -11.16 0.69
N PRO A 859 8.56 -10.79 0.52
CA PRO A 859 8.12 -9.79 -0.43
C PRO A 859 8.18 -8.37 0.13
N GLY A 860 7.87 -7.39 -0.73
CA GLY A 860 7.96 -5.97 -0.44
C GLY A 860 9.28 -5.35 -0.89
N ARG A 861 9.41 -4.06 -0.58
CA ARG A 861 10.55 -3.21 -0.92
C ARG A 861 11.81 -3.69 -0.20
N LYS A 862 12.88 -3.97 -0.97
CA LYS A 862 14.24 -4.01 -0.44
C LYS A 862 14.68 -2.57 -0.14
N GLU A 863 15.11 -2.30 1.08
CA GLU A 863 15.75 -1.03 1.48
C GLU A 863 17.25 -1.06 1.12
N ALA A 864 18.00 0.05 1.23
CA ALA A 864 19.46 0.02 0.97
C ALA A 864 20.23 -0.89 1.96
N LYS A 865 19.72 -1.02 3.18
CA LYS A 865 20.12 -1.98 4.22
C LYS A 865 19.19 -3.20 4.20
N ALA A 866 19.59 -4.27 4.89
CA ALA A 866 18.67 -5.37 5.15
C ALA A 866 17.48 -4.88 6.00
N SER A 867 16.32 -5.52 5.83
CA SER A 867 15.06 -5.15 6.48
C SER A 867 14.20 -6.37 6.79
N VAL A 868 13.00 -6.17 7.33
CA VAL A 868 12.01 -7.23 7.66
C VAL A 868 12.62 -8.41 8.44
N PRO A 869 13.17 -8.15 9.65
CA PRO A 869 13.66 -9.21 10.52
C PRO A 869 12.55 -10.18 10.93
N ILE A 870 12.89 -11.46 11.01
CA ILE A 870 12.12 -12.56 11.58
C ILE A 870 13.07 -13.30 12.53
N PRO A 871 12.80 -13.36 13.85
CA PRO A 871 11.74 -12.65 14.56
C PRO A 871 11.86 -11.13 14.37
N TYR A 872 10.73 -10.41 14.45
CA TYR A 872 10.72 -8.95 14.29
C TYR A 872 11.46 -8.23 15.42
N ASP A 873 11.85 -6.99 15.18
CA ASP A 873 12.55 -6.18 16.18
C ASP A 873 11.64 -5.88 17.40
N GLY A 874 12.16 -6.10 18.61
CA GLY A 874 11.39 -6.07 19.85
C GLY A 874 10.56 -7.33 20.13
N ALA A 875 10.69 -8.39 19.33
CA ALA A 875 9.98 -9.65 19.56
C ALA A 875 10.35 -10.29 20.91
N VAL A 876 9.33 -10.77 21.63
CA VAL A 876 9.48 -11.45 22.93
C VAL A 876 9.03 -12.92 22.85
N ASP A 877 9.48 -13.71 23.83
CA ASP A 877 9.15 -15.12 24.01
C ASP A 877 9.40 -16.02 22.78
N VAL A 878 10.43 -15.68 22.00
CA VAL A 878 10.79 -16.35 20.75
C VAL A 878 11.39 -17.74 21.05
N PRO A 879 10.73 -18.88 20.74
CA PRO A 879 11.35 -20.20 20.84
C PRO A 879 12.50 -20.36 19.85
N ASP A 880 13.51 -21.16 20.24
CA ASP A 880 14.73 -21.43 19.46
C ASP A 880 14.44 -21.70 17.97
N ARG A 881 14.93 -20.79 17.13
CA ARG A 881 14.61 -20.69 15.71
C ARG A 881 15.71 -19.94 14.95
N GLU A 882 15.53 -19.89 13.65
CA GLU A 882 16.40 -19.13 12.75
C GLU A 882 16.09 -17.63 12.75
N LEU A 883 17.13 -16.85 12.49
CA LEU A 883 17.06 -15.45 12.08
C LEU A 883 16.90 -15.40 10.57
N ILE A 884 15.93 -14.63 10.07
CA ILE A 884 15.65 -14.51 8.64
C ILE A 884 15.41 -13.03 8.31
N TRP A 885 15.96 -12.55 7.19
CA TRP A 885 15.90 -11.13 6.81
C TRP A 885 15.59 -10.93 5.33
N LEU A 886 15.07 -9.75 4.95
CA LEU A 886 15.05 -9.30 3.56
C LEU A 886 16.39 -8.61 3.25
N SER A 887 17.19 -9.17 2.35
CA SER A 887 18.48 -8.61 1.93
C SER A 887 18.32 -7.24 1.26
N GLY A 888 19.33 -6.38 1.39
CA GLY A 888 19.31 -5.03 0.83
C GLY A 888 19.13 -4.94 -0.70
N TYR A 889 18.73 -3.78 -1.16
CA TYR A 889 18.52 -3.46 -2.56
C TYR A 889 19.87 -3.46 -3.29
N GLN A 890 19.94 -4.21 -4.38
CA GLN A 890 21.18 -4.45 -5.15
C GLN A 890 22.31 -5.14 -4.35
N SER A 891 22.02 -5.71 -3.17
CA SER A 891 23.00 -6.51 -2.42
C SER A 891 23.31 -7.83 -3.15
N THR A 892 24.59 -8.18 -3.29
CA THR A 892 25.04 -9.50 -3.76
C THR A 892 25.32 -10.47 -2.62
N SER A 893 25.60 -9.96 -1.43
CA SER A 893 25.75 -10.73 -0.19
C SER A 893 25.42 -9.88 1.05
N SER A 894 25.46 -10.48 2.23
CA SER A 894 25.29 -9.80 3.51
C SER A 894 26.20 -10.39 4.59
N ASN A 895 26.70 -9.55 5.51
CA ASN A 895 27.42 -9.98 6.70
C ASN A 895 26.49 -9.98 7.90
N LEU A 896 26.37 -11.12 8.58
CA LEU A 896 25.55 -11.27 9.79
C LEU A 896 26.41 -11.14 11.06
N TYR A 897 25.89 -10.40 12.05
CA TYR A 897 26.44 -10.30 13.39
C TYR A 897 25.36 -10.66 14.42
N PHE A 898 25.71 -11.42 15.46
CA PHE A 898 24.80 -11.90 16.50
C PHE A 898 25.52 -12.00 17.86
N GLY A 899 24.91 -11.45 18.91
CA GLY A 899 25.44 -11.43 20.28
C GLY A 899 24.41 -10.92 21.30
N SER A 900 24.76 -10.94 22.59
CA SER A 900 23.86 -10.54 23.69
C SER A 900 24.02 -9.09 24.17
N ASP A 901 24.98 -8.34 23.61
CA ASP A 901 25.18 -6.90 23.86
C ASP A 901 24.85 -6.10 22.59
N PRO A 902 23.86 -5.19 22.61
CA PRO A 902 23.47 -4.40 21.45
C PRO A 902 24.58 -3.43 21.01
N THR A 903 25.43 -2.97 21.93
CA THR A 903 26.56 -2.08 21.66
C THR A 903 27.69 -2.84 20.97
N ALA A 904 27.99 -4.06 21.42
CA ALA A 904 28.94 -4.94 20.74
C ALA A 904 28.46 -5.25 19.31
N VAL A 905 27.19 -5.59 19.13
CA VAL A 905 26.59 -5.86 17.81
C VAL A 905 26.54 -4.59 16.94
N LEU A 906 26.32 -3.40 17.50
CA LEU A 906 26.38 -2.12 16.77
C LEU A 906 27.80 -1.79 16.28
N LEU A 907 28.83 -2.13 17.06
CA LEU A 907 30.23 -1.81 16.76
C LEU A 907 31.00 -2.95 16.06
N ALA A 908 30.37 -4.10 15.84
CA ALA A 908 31.02 -5.29 15.28
C ALA A 908 31.56 -5.09 13.84
N SER A 909 32.72 -5.70 13.57
CA SER A 909 33.31 -5.88 12.24
C SER A 909 33.49 -7.38 11.92
N ILE A 910 33.98 -7.70 10.73
CA ILE A 910 34.30 -9.10 10.34
C ILE A 910 35.39 -9.77 11.20
N ASP A 911 36.10 -9.01 12.03
CA ASP A 911 37.09 -9.51 12.99
C ASP A 911 36.49 -9.73 14.41
N SER A 912 35.24 -9.32 14.63
CA SER A 912 34.56 -9.37 15.94
C SER A 912 33.92 -10.74 16.24
N PRO A 913 33.85 -11.18 17.52
CA PRO A 913 33.18 -12.42 17.92
C PRO A 913 31.70 -12.53 17.50
N GLU A 914 31.04 -11.39 17.31
CA GLU A 914 29.64 -11.30 16.90
C GLU A 914 29.44 -11.75 15.45
N TYR A 915 30.45 -11.65 14.58
CA TYR A 915 30.35 -12.00 13.16
C TYR A 915 30.13 -13.50 12.94
N LYS A 916 29.06 -13.86 12.22
CA LYS A 916 28.66 -15.25 11.94
C LYS A 916 28.90 -15.70 10.50
N GLY A 917 29.34 -14.79 9.63
CA GLY A 917 29.76 -15.09 8.25
C GLY A 917 29.15 -14.17 7.20
N ASN A 918 29.56 -14.41 5.95
CA ASN A 918 29.02 -13.77 4.76
C ASN A 918 28.05 -14.74 4.05
N PHE A 919 26.89 -14.21 3.68
CA PHE A 919 25.75 -14.94 3.13
C PHE A 919 25.40 -14.36 1.75
N PRO A 920 25.46 -15.13 0.65
CA PRO A 920 25.03 -14.65 -0.67
C PRO A 920 23.54 -14.24 -0.70
N ASP A 921 23.14 -13.32 -1.58
CA ASP A 921 21.70 -13.01 -1.76
C ASP A 921 20.93 -14.29 -2.17
N GLY A 922 19.77 -14.50 -1.57
CA GLY A 922 19.02 -15.77 -1.63
C GLY A 922 19.39 -16.82 -0.57
N ASN A 923 20.43 -16.60 0.25
CA ASN A 923 20.68 -17.38 1.47
C ASN A 923 20.49 -16.48 2.70
N ASN A 924 19.23 -16.19 3.03
CA ASN A 924 18.86 -15.15 3.98
C ASN A 924 18.42 -15.67 5.36
N ARG A 925 18.90 -16.85 5.76
CA ARG A 925 18.57 -17.51 7.03
C ARG A 925 19.83 -17.96 7.78
N TYR A 926 19.81 -17.85 9.10
CA TYR A 926 20.86 -18.34 9.99
C TYR A 926 20.27 -18.99 11.24
N ASN A 927 20.76 -20.17 11.60
CA ASN A 927 20.37 -20.84 12.84
C ASN A 927 21.34 -20.47 13.99
N PRO A 928 20.90 -19.75 15.03
CA PRO A 928 21.73 -19.33 16.15
C PRO A 928 21.79 -20.36 17.28
N ASN A 929 21.20 -21.56 17.16
CA ASN A 929 21.08 -22.51 18.27
C ASN A 929 22.44 -22.99 18.83
N ASP A 930 23.53 -22.81 18.06
CA ASP A 930 24.92 -22.99 18.49
C ASP A 930 25.33 -22.13 19.71
N SER A 931 24.57 -21.06 20.03
CA SER A 931 24.95 -20.02 21.01
C SER A 931 24.38 -20.18 22.43
N GLY A 932 23.42 -21.09 22.65
CA GLY A 932 22.93 -21.56 23.96
C GLY A 932 22.82 -20.54 25.10
N GLY A 933 21.72 -19.79 25.18
CA GLY A 933 21.37 -18.96 26.34
C GLY A 933 20.01 -18.26 26.23
N HIS A 934 19.42 -17.89 27.36
CA HIS A 934 18.12 -17.21 27.45
C HIS A 934 18.29 -15.69 27.62
N GLY A 935 17.18 -14.94 27.64
CA GLY A 935 17.17 -13.48 27.71
C GLY A 935 17.25 -12.79 26.34
N ALA A 936 17.67 -11.52 26.35
CA ALA A 936 17.74 -10.67 25.16
C ALA A 936 18.94 -11.00 24.27
N TRP A 937 18.70 -11.03 22.96
CA TRP A 937 19.69 -11.26 21.93
C TRP A 937 19.55 -10.23 20.80
N TYR A 938 20.68 -9.80 20.25
CA TYR A 938 20.77 -8.73 19.27
C TYR A 938 21.50 -9.17 18.01
N TRP A 939 21.07 -8.64 16.87
CA TRP A 939 21.66 -8.97 15.57
C TRP A 939 21.62 -7.83 14.57
N ARG A 940 22.55 -7.86 13.63
CA ARG A 940 22.73 -6.84 12.59
C ARG A 940 23.07 -7.54 11.28
N VAL A 941 22.56 -7.03 10.16
CA VAL A 941 22.84 -7.57 8.82
C VAL A 941 23.32 -6.44 7.90
N ASP A 942 24.63 -6.38 7.65
CA ASP A 942 25.19 -5.42 6.69
C ASP A 942 25.02 -5.94 5.27
N SER A 943 24.43 -5.14 4.39
CA SER A 943 24.25 -5.48 2.97
C SER A 943 25.49 -5.08 2.16
N ILE A 944 25.91 -5.92 1.21
CA ILE A 944 27.09 -5.67 0.36
C ILE A 944 26.67 -5.68 -1.12
N ASP A 945 26.91 -4.60 -1.84
CA ASP A 945 26.54 -4.46 -3.25
C ASP A 945 27.50 -5.21 -4.22
N GLY A 946 27.32 -5.05 -5.53
CA GLY A 946 28.20 -5.65 -6.56
C GLY A 946 29.56 -4.96 -6.74
N ALA A 947 29.79 -3.79 -6.13
CA ALA A 947 31.06 -3.07 -6.10
C ALA A 947 31.88 -3.33 -4.81
N GLY A 948 31.26 -3.94 -3.80
CA GLY A 948 31.83 -4.15 -2.47
C GLY A 948 31.52 -3.02 -1.48
N THR A 949 30.59 -2.12 -1.78
CA THR A 949 30.09 -1.12 -0.83
C THR A 949 29.30 -1.83 0.26
N ILE A 950 29.62 -1.53 1.52
CA ILE A 950 28.92 -2.08 2.69
C ILE A 950 27.92 -1.03 3.19
N VAL A 951 26.65 -1.39 3.28
CA VAL A 951 25.59 -0.63 3.95
C VAL A 951 25.29 -1.31 5.28
N THR A 952 25.68 -0.66 6.39
CA THR A 952 25.47 -1.18 7.74
C THR A 952 23.98 -1.38 8.04
N GLY A 953 23.63 -2.53 8.63
CA GLY A 953 22.27 -2.83 9.05
C GLY A 953 21.85 -2.09 10.33
N ASP A 954 20.55 -2.08 10.62
CA ASP A 954 20.07 -1.76 11.96
C ASP A 954 20.40 -2.91 12.93
N VAL A 955 20.50 -2.60 14.23
CA VAL A 955 20.58 -3.62 15.27
C VAL A 955 19.16 -3.94 15.73
N TRP A 956 18.73 -5.19 15.49
CA TRP A 956 17.44 -5.72 15.93
C TRP A 956 17.59 -6.54 17.20
N GLY A 957 16.69 -6.37 18.15
CA GLY A 957 16.63 -7.14 19.40
C GLY A 957 15.46 -8.12 19.42
N TYR A 958 15.65 -9.26 20.08
CA TYR A 958 14.56 -10.15 20.48
C TYR A 958 14.88 -10.90 21.77
N VAL A 959 13.87 -11.24 22.56
CA VAL A 959 14.00 -12.05 23.77
C VAL A 959 13.71 -13.51 23.42
N ARG A 960 14.67 -14.41 23.68
CA ARG A 960 14.43 -15.85 23.57
C ARG A 960 13.56 -16.33 24.71
N LYS A 961 12.67 -17.27 24.40
CA LYS A 961 11.96 -18.07 25.38
C LYS A 961 12.94 -18.73 26.34
N ASP A 962 12.65 -18.66 27.63
CA ASP A 962 13.45 -19.33 28.67
C ASP A 962 13.20 -20.84 28.67
N SER A 963 14.21 -21.65 29.02
CA SER A 963 14.00 -23.06 29.42
C SER A 963 13.05 -23.18 30.62
N ALA A 964 13.00 -22.17 31.49
CA ALA A 964 12.05 -22.06 32.60
C ALA A 964 10.61 -21.70 32.15
N ARG A 965 10.40 -21.21 30.92
CA ARG A 965 9.05 -20.90 30.42
C ARG A 965 8.33 -22.16 29.96
N SER A 966 7.70 -22.83 30.93
CA SER A 966 6.81 -23.96 30.68
C SER A 966 5.60 -23.54 29.84
N ASN A 967 5.07 -24.46 29.02
CA ASN A 967 3.75 -24.29 28.43
C ASN A 967 2.71 -24.70 29.48
N VAL A 968 2.01 -23.73 30.05
CA VAL A 968 0.87 -23.99 30.94
C VAL A 968 -0.39 -24.09 30.09
N SER A 969 -1.18 -25.12 30.35
CA SER A 969 -2.50 -25.33 29.74
C SER A 969 -3.57 -25.11 30.80
N ILE A 970 -4.40 -24.08 30.63
CA ILE A 970 -5.56 -23.80 31.49
C ILE A 970 -6.87 -24.04 30.73
N SER A 971 -7.93 -24.31 31.48
CA SER A 971 -9.30 -24.34 30.99
C SER A 971 -10.12 -23.41 31.89
N LEU A 972 -10.62 -22.33 31.32
CA LEU A 972 -11.38 -21.31 32.06
C LEU A 972 -12.88 -21.49 31.83
N ASP A 973 -13.65 -21.48 32.92
CA ASP A 973 -15.09 -21.22 32.87
C ASP A 973 -15.33 -19.71 32.58
N PRO A 974 -16.44 -19.32 31.93
CA PRO A 974 -16.75 -17.91 31.73
C PRO A 974 -17.15 -17.24 33.05
N VAL A 975 -16.57 -16.08 33.32
CA VAL A 975 -16.92 -15.24 34.49
C VAL A 975 -18.26 -14.53 34.33
N GLU A 976 -18.71 -14.29 33.10
CA GLU A 976 -20.03 -13.72 32.82
C GLU A 976 -20.66 -14.35 31.58
N VAL A 977 -21.97 -14.61 31.65
CA VAL A 977 -22.76 -15.22 30.57
C VAL A 977 -24.02 -14.41 30.35
N GLY A 978 -24.14 -13.83 29.16
CA GLY A 978 -25.27 -13.00 28.77
C GLY A 978 -26.18 -13.69 27.77
N TYR A 979 -27.49 -13.51 27.91
CA TYR A 979 -28.45 -13.87 26.87
C TYR A 979 -29.56 -12.83 26.77
N SER A 980 -29.86 -12.40 25.54
CA SER A 980 -30.97 -11.51 25.24
C SER A 980 -31.59 -11.83 23.88
N SER A 981 -32.87 -11.50 23.72
CA SER A 981 -33.66 -11.80 22.52
C SER A 981 -34.59 -10.65 22.11
N LEU A 982 -34.66 -10.43 20.80
CA LEU A 982 -35.59 -9.49 20.18
C LEU A 982 -37.05 -9.98 20.18
N GLU A 983 -37.30 -11.29 20.36
CA GLU A 983 -38.67 -11.87 20.23
C GLU A 983 -39.54 -11.66 21.47
N SER A 984 -38.94 -11.43 22.65
CA SER A 984 -39.66 -11.34 23.94
C SER A 984 -39.40 -10.08 24.76
N GLY A 985 -38.34 -9.31 24.47
CA GLY A 985 -37.94 -8.17 25.30
C GLY A 985 -37.42 -8.57 26.68
N THR A 986 -37.02 -9.83 26.87
CA THR A 986 -36.52 -10.37 28.15
C THR A 986 -35.11 -10.92 27.97
N SER A 987 -34.14 -10.40 28.71
CA SER A 987 -32.93 -11.14 29.05
C SER A 987 -33.28 -12.30 30.01
N GLN A 988 -32.49 -13.37 29.96
CA GLN A 988 -32.51 -14.42 30.99
C GLN A 988 -31.07 -14.71 31.41
N THR A 989 -30.83 -14.64 32.71
CA THR A 989 -29.49 -14.68 33.33
C THR A 989 -29.15 -16.04 33.95
N ASP A 990 -29.89 -17.11 33.62
CA ASP A 990 -29.67 -18.42 34.23
C ASP A 990 -28.49 -19.21 33.61
N GLY A 991 -28.08 -18.88 32.38
CA GLY A 991 -26.96 -19.55 31.72
C GLY A 991 -27.18 -21.06 31.50
N SER A 992 -28.43 -21.52 31.41
CA SER A 992 -28.77 -22.93 31.19
C SER A 992 -28.51 -23.39 29.75
N LEU A 993 -28.77 -22.53 28.77
CA LEU A 993 -28.52 -22.73 27.35
C LEU A 993 -27.94 -21.46 26.71
N LEU A 994 -27.01 -21.65 25.78
CA LEU A 994 -26.46 -20.59 24.95
C LEU A 994 -27.20 -20.61 23.61
N MET A 995 -28.33 -19.91 23.58
CA MET A 995 -29.22 -19.82 22.43
C MET A 995 -28.54 -19.13 21.23
N LEU A 996 -28.88 -19.61 20.02
CA LEU A 996 -28.43 -19.09 18.74
C LEU A 996 -29.63 -18.76 17.85
N ARG A 997 -29.59 -17.60 17.19
CA ARG A 997 -30.39 -17.29 15.99
C ARG A 997 -29.76 -16.10 15.25
N LYS A 998 -30.00 -16.00 13.95
CA LYS A 998 -29.49 -14.92 13.08
C LYS A 998 -29.65 -13.53 13.71
N TYR A 999 -28.54 -12.79 13.77
CA TYR A 999 -28.43 -11.52 14.51
C TYR A 999 -29.26 -10.37 13.91
N ASP A 1000 -29.50 -10.38 12.60
CA ASP A 1000 -30.28 -9.37 11.86
C ASP A 1000 -31.78 -9.72 11.72
N ALA A 1001 -32.22 -10.84 12.29
CA ALA A 1001 -33.62 -11.22 12.30
C ALA A 1001 -34.40 -10.46 13.38
N SER A 1002 -35.68 -10.12 13.11
CA SER A 1002 -36.57 -9.45 14.07
C SER A 1002 -36.91 -10.27 15.32
N ASN A 1003 -36.33 -11.46 15.46
CA ASN A 1003 -36.43 -12.37 16.58
C ASN A 1003 -35.08 -13.01 16.94
N ALA A 1004 -33.97 -12.28 16.71
CA ALA A 1004 -32.61 -12.69 17.06
C ALA A 1004 -32.49 -13.16 18.52
N ALA A 1005 -31.51 -14.03 18.75
CA ALA A 1005 -31.19 -14.65 20.03
C ALA A 1005 -29.67 -14.83 20.04
N ILE A 1006 -28.98 -13.99 20.82
CA ILE A 1006 -27.51 -13.93 20.84
C ILE A 1006 -27.04 -14.21 22.26
N SER A 1007 -26.08 -15.12 22.38
CA SER A 1007 -25.44 -15.47 23.65
C SER A 1007 -24.03 -14.91 23.72
N PHE A 1008 -23.65 -14.45 24.90
CA PHE A 1008 -22.40 -13.76 25.20
C PHE A 1008 -21.65 -14.53 26.29
N LEU A 1009 -20.33 -14.62 26.17
CA LEU A 1009 -19.43 -15.30 27.09
C LEU A 1009 -18.23 -14.41 27.37
N GLN A 1010 -17.96 -14.11 28.63
CA GLN A 1010 -16.78 -13.36 29.05
C GLN A 1010 -15.89 -14.24 29.92
N PHE A 1011 -14.59 -14.24 29.66
CA PHE A 1011 -13.57 -14.98 30.39
C PHE A 1011 -12.58 -14.00 31.01
N ASP A 1012 -12.13 -14.28 32.23
CA ASP A 1012 -11.13 -13.51 32.97
C ASP A 1012 -9.87 -14.37 33.02
N LEU A 1013 -8.84 -13.92 32.31
CA LEU A 1013 -7.54 -14.62 32.26
C LEU A 1013 -6.63 -14.19 33.42
N GLY A 1014 -7.03 -13.18 34.19
CA GLY A 1014 -6.17 -12.53 35.17
C GLY A 1014 -5.02 -11.78 34.50
N ASP A 1015 -3.96 -11.53 35.26
CA ASP A 1015 -2.64 -11.35 34.66
C ASP A 1015 -2.10 -12.73 34.23
N LEU A 1016 -1.23 -12.78 33.22
CA LEU A 1016 -0.52 -13.99 32.79
C LEU A 1016 0.96 -13.97 33.20
N ASP A 1017 1.36 -13.03 34.06
CA ASP A 1017 2.73 -12.85 34.59
C ASP A 1017 3.76 -12.66 33.46
N GLY A 1018 3.47 -11.74 32.53
CA GLY A 1018 4.26 -11.55 31.31
C GLY A 1018 4.28 -12.77 30.38
N GLY A 1019 3.27 -13.65 30.50
CA GLY A 1019 3.13 -14.87 29.72
C GLY A 1019 2.35 -14.68 28.40
N HIS A 1020 2.84 -15.29 27.32
CA HIS A 1020 2.27 -15.12 25.98
C HIS A 1020 1.33 -16.26 25.60
N VAL A 1021 0.14 -15.92 25.09
CA VAL A 1021 -0.83 -16.90 24.59
C VAL A 1021 -0.31 -17.51 23.29
N LEU A 1022 -0.07 -18.82 23.32
CA LEU A 1022 0.44 -19.62 22.20
C LEU A 1022 -0.72 -20.21 21.39
N SER A 1023 -1.84 -20.54 22.05
CA SER A 1023 -3.13 -20.78 21.41
C SER A 1023 -4.29 -20.63 22.41
N ALA A 1024 -5.47 -20.27 21.90
CA ALA A 1024 -6.71 -20.20 22.65
C ALA A 1024 -7.86 -20.81 21.84
N LYS A 1025 -8.61 -21.73 22.44
CA LYS A 1025 -9.68 -22.49 21.79
C LYS A 1025 -10.95 -22.47 22.65
N LEU A 1026 -12.00 -21.83 22.16
CA LEU A 1026 -13.31 -21.80 22.81
C LEU A 1026 -14.07 -23.10 22.47
N LYS A 1027 -14.24 -23.96 23.46
CA LYS A 1027 -14.98 -25.23 23.33
C LYS A 1027 -16.44 -25.09 23.73
N LEU A 1028 -17.32 -25.53 22.85
CA LEU A 1028 -18.77 -25.49 23.02
C LEU A 1028 -19.38 -26.86 22.68
N THR A 1029 -20.38 -27.29 23.44
CA THR A 1029 -21.09 -28.56 23.17
C THR A 1029 -22.52 -28.28 22.71
N ALA A 1030 -22.92 -28.82 21.56
CA ALA A 1030 -24.22 -28.56 20.95
C ALA A 1030 -25.36 -29.19 21.77
N ALA A 1031 -26.35 -28.39 22.21
CA ALA A 1031 -27.55 -28.86 22.89
C ALA A 1031 -28.68 -29.25 21.91
N SER A 1032 -28.56 -28.79 20.66
CA SER A 1032 -29.40 -29.15 19.51
C SER A 1032 -28.53 -29.63 18.34
N THR A 1033 -29.14 -30.07 17.23
CA THR A 1033 -28.45 -30.00 15.94
C THR A 1033 -28.27 -28.53 15.58
N ILE A 1034 -27.09 -28.12 15.09
CA ILE A 1034 -26.80 -26.74 14.70
C ILE A 1034 -26.26 -26.75 13.26
N PRO A 1035 -26.96 -26.15 12.27
CA PRO A 1035 -26.51 -26.16 10.87
C PRO A 1035 -25.22 -25.37 10.61
N ASP A 1036 -25.03 -24.28 11.37
CA ASP A 1036 -23.95 -23.30 11.25
C ASP A 1036 -23.83 -22.57 12.59
N ALA A 1037 -22.62 -22.42 13.11
CA ALA A 1037 -22.33 -21.54 14.25
C ALA A 1037 -20.90 -21.01 14.19
N ALA A 1038 -20.70 -19.87 14.83
CA ALA A 1038 -19.43 -19.18 14.88
C ALA A 1038 -19.27 -18.30 16.12
N VAL A 1039 -18.03 -17.93 16.38
CA VAL A 1039 -17.59 -17.04 17.46
C VAL A 1039 -17.18 -15.69 16.87
N VAL A 1040 -17.47 -14.61 17.61
CA VAL A 1040 -17.01 -13.24 17.30
C VAL A 1040 -16.54 -12.51 18.54
N ASP A 1041 -15.63 -11.56 18.33
CA ASP A 1041 -15.05 -10.63 19.29
C ASP A 1041 -16.05 -9.54 19.75
N VAL A 1042 -15.98 -9.12 21.02
CA VAL A 1042 -16.91 -8.18 21.67
C VAL A 1042 -16.16 -7.24 22.62
N PRO A 1043 -16.38 -5.91 22.57
CA PRO A 1043 -15.88 -4.99 23.59
C PRO A 1043 -16.40 -5.34 25.00
N VAL A 1044 -15.45 -5.52 25.93
CA VAL A 1044 -15.67 -6.01 27.31
C VAL A 1044 -16.35 -5.00 28.26
N ASP A 1045 -16.51 -3.76 27.81
CA ASP A 1045 -17.12 -2.64 28.53
C ASP A 1045 -18.58 -2.39 28.13
N GLN A 1046 -19.04 -2.96 27.01
CA GLN A 1046 -20.34 -2.67 26.42
C GLN A 1046 -21.52 -3.48 26.96
N TRP A 1047 -21.29 -4.50 27.80
CA TRP A 1047 -22.36 -5.29 28.41
C TRP A 1047 -22.04 -5.80 29.81
N THR A 1048 -23.11 -6.17 30.52
CA THR A 1048 -23.13 -7.16 31.60
C THR A 1048 -24.42 -7.96 31.48
N ALA A 1049 -24.49 -9.15 32.04
CA ALA A 1049 -25.69 -10.00 32.05
C ALA A 1049 -26.89 -9.32 32.73
N GLN A 1050 -26.64 -8.38 33.65
CA GLN A 1050 -27.69 -7.56 34.29
C GLN A 1050 -28.14 -6.37 33.43
N ALA A 1051 -27.22 -5.79 32.64
CA ALA A 1051 -27.53 -4.64 31.79
C ALA A 1051 -28.12 -5.03 30.43
N LEU A 1052 -27.92 -6.26 29.96
CA LEU A 1052 -28.42 -6.73 28.66
C LEU A 1052 -29.96 -6.69 28.57
N THR A 1053 -30.44 -6.07 27.50
CA THR A 1053 -31.85 -5.98 27.08
C THR A 1053 -31.96 -6.26 25.58
N SER A 1054 -33.17 -6.19 25.01
CA SER A 1054 -33.38 -6.30 23.56
C SER A 1054 -32.96 -5.05 22.77
N THR A 1055 -32.45 -3.98 23.41
CA THR A 1055 -32.14 -2.69 22.76
C THR A 1055 -30.77 -2.11 23.13
N ASN A 1056 -29.88 -2.91 23.72
CA ASN A 1056 -28.52 -2.48 24.08
C ASN A 1056 -27.51 -3.65 24.04
N PHE A 1057 -27.65 -4.54 23.06
CA PHE A 1057 -26.57 -5.48 22.72
C PHE A 1057 -25.31 -4.69 22.33
N PRO A 1058 -24.09 -5.14 22.70
CA PRO A 1058 -22.83 -4.60 22.20
C PRO A 1058 -22.78 -4.45 20.68
N SER A 1059 -22.10 -3.42 20.20
CA SER A 1059 -21.54 -3.43 18.85
C SER A 1059 -20.32 -4.33 18.82
N PHE A 1060 -20.45 -5.46 18.14
CA PHE A 1060 -19.29 -6.29 17.81
C PHE A 1060 -18.43 -5.53 16.81
N ALA A 1061 -17.24 -5.10 17.23
CA ALA A 1061 -16.29 -4.32 16.42
C ALA A 1061 -15.91 -4.98 15.07
N ARG A 1062 -16.25 -6.26 14.90
CA ARG A 1062 -16.06 -7.01 13.64
C ARG A 1062 -17.36 -7.25 12.84
N ILE A 1063 -18.58 -7.28 13.42
CA ILE A 1063 -19.79 -7.63 12.62
C ILE A 1063 -20.29 -6.48 11.73
N SER A 1064 -19.98 -5.22 12.04
CA SER A 1064 -20.43 -4.08 11.24
C SER A 1064 -19.64 -3.90 9.93
N ALA A 1065 -20.26 -4.31 8.82
CA ALA A 1065 -20.88 -3.37 7.87
C ALA A 1065 -20.85 -3.86 6.40
N TRP A 1066 -20.05 -4.89 6.08
CA TRP A 1066 -19.54 -5.05 4.70
C TRP A 1066 -19.92 -6.31 3.93
N ASN A 1067 -20.54 -7.29 4.59
CA ASN A 1067 -21.33 -8.33 3.94
C ASN A 1067 -22.42 -8.81 4.90
N LYS A 1068 -23.45 -9.50 4.39
CA LYS A 1068 -24.56 -10.04 5.22
C LYS A 1068 -24.22 -11.38 5.90
N ARG A 1069 -22.98 -11.49 6.38
CA ARG A 1069 -22.45 -12.56 7.22
C ARG A 1069 -21.67 -11.89 8.36
N PRO A 1070 -21.72 -12.40 9.60
CA PRO A 1070 -20.85 -11.90 10.65
C PRO A 1070 -19.38 -12.18 10.31
N LEU A 1071 -18.45 -11.42 10.86
CA LEU A 1071 -17.01 -11.71 10.76
C LEU A 1071 -16.65 -12.85 11.73
N LYS A 1072 -17.05 -14.05 11.33
CA LYS A 1072 -16.82 -15.31 12.05
C LYS A 1072 -15.31 -15.57 12.13
N THR A 1073 -14.75 -15.61 13.33
CA THR A 1073 -13.29 -15.86 13.49
C THR A 1073 -12.95 -17.34 13.38
N ALA A 1074 -13.92 -18.22 13.64
CA ALA A 1074 -13.94 -19.63 13.25
C ALA A 1074 -15.39 -20.06 12.97
N GLU A 1075 -15.61 -20.93 11.97
CA GLU A 1075 -16.92 -21.46 11.57
C GLU A 1075 -16.96 -22.98 11.73
N VAL A 1076 -18.09 -23.56 12.19
CA VAL A 1076 -18.36 -25.00 12.00
C VAL A 1076 -19.81 -25.24 11.61
N THR A 1077 -20.02 -26.15 10.65
CA THR A 1077 -21.34 -26.51 10.12
C THR A 1077 -21.79 -27.91 10.56
N ASN A 1078 -23.09 -28.15 10.49
CA ASN A 1078 -23.73 -29.47 10.65
C ASN A 1078 -23.41 -30.21 11.97
N LEU A 1079 -23.24 -29.48 13.07
CA LEU A 1079 -23.01 -30.05 14.41
C LEU A 1079 -24.22 -30.89 14.84
N ALA A 1080 -23.98 -32.12 15.26
CA ALA A 1080 -25.00 -33.00 15.82
C ALA A 1080 -25.24 -32.70 17.32
N THR A 1081 -26.46 -32.96 17.83
CA THR A 1081 -26.75 -32.85 19.26
C THR A 1081 -25.77 -33.68 20.10
N GLY A 1082 -25.11 -33.05 21.07
CA GLY A 1082 -24.10 -33.66 21.93
C GLY A 1082 -22.68 -33.68 21.35
N GLN A 1083 -22.46 -33.18 20.14
CA GLN A 1083 -21.12 -32.95 19.59
C GLN A 1083 -20.47 -31.74 20.25
N THR A 1084 -19.21 -31.89 20.65
CA THR A 1084 -18.35 -30.78 21.08
C THR A 1084 -17.55 -30.26 19.89
N VAL A 1085 -17.29 -28.96 19.86
CA VAL A 1085 -16.53 -28.25 18.83
C VAL A 1085 -15.53 -27.30 19.48
N SER A 1086 -14.35 -27.17 18.87
CA SER A 1086 -13.29 -26.25 19.27
C SER A 1086 -13.22 -25.10 18.25
N PHE A 1087 -13.45 -23.85 18.67
CA PHE A 1087 -13.25 -22.66 17.83
C PHE A 1087 -11.89 -22.02 18.16
N ASP A 1088 -10.99 -21.86 17.18
CA ASP A 1088 -9.75 -21.10 17.38
C ASP A 1088 -10.09 -19.62 17.57
N VAL A 1089 -9.62 -19.06 18.68
CA VAL A 1089 -9.76 -17.64 19.07
C VAL A 1089 -8.41 -17.02 19.43
N SER A 1090 -7.29 -17.66 19.05
CA SER A 1090 -5.91 -17.18 19.30
C SER A 1090 -5.60 -15.82 18.64
N SER A 1091 -6.40 -15.41 17.65
CA SER A 1091 -6.34 -14.08 17.01
C SER A 1091 -7.18 -12.99 17.71
N ILE A 1092 -7.88 -13.36 18.78
CA ILE A 1092 -8.59 -12.47 19.70
C ILE A 1092 -7.83 -12.46 21.05
N VAL A 1093 -7.55 -13.65 21.57
CA VAL A 1093 -6.94 -13.87 22.89
C VAL A 1093 -5.42 -13.82 22.78
N THR A 1094 -4.85 -12.62 22.81
CA THR A 1094 -3.42 -12.37 22.59
C THR A 1094 -2.60 -12.16 23.87
N GLY A 1095 -3.26 -12.07 25.04
CA GLY A 1095 -2.66 -11.82 26.35
C GLY A 1095 -3.69 -11.96 27.47
N GLY A 1096 -3.37 -11.50 28.67
CA GLY A 1096 -4.26 -11.56 29.84
C GLY A 1096 -5.49 -10.64 29.78
N GLY A 1097 -6.13 -10.44 30.93
CA GLY A 1097 -7.27 -9.56 31.12
C GLY A 1097 -8.63 -10.21 30.83
N LEU A 1098 -9.64 -9.38 30.61
CA LEU A 1098 -10.98 -9.83 30.21
C LEU A 1098 -11.04 -10.00 28.69
N HIS A 1099 -11.61 -11.12 28.25
CA HIS A 1099 -11.89 -11.42 26.84
C HIS A 1099 -13.37 -11.76 26.68
N SER A 1100 -14.07 -11.17 25.72
CA SER A 1100 -15.51 -11.35 25.54
C SER A 1100 -15.84 -11.81 24.13
N PHE A 1101 -16.74 -12.79 24.06
CA PHE A 1101 -17.20 -13.43 22.84
C PHE A 1101 -18.71 -13.38 22.71
N ALA A 1102 -19.21 -13.36 21.49
CA ALA A 1102 -20.61 -13.68 21.21
C ALA A 1102 -20.71 -14.84 20.22
N LEU A 1103 -21.84 -15.55 20.32
CA LEU A 1103 -22.13 -16.73 19.54
C LEU A 1103 -23.20 -16.41 18.50
N VAL A 1104 -22.87 -16.61 17.23
CA VAL A 1104 -23.68 -16.18 16.09
C VAL A 1104 -23.89 -17.31 15.08
N THR A 1105 -24.87 -17.13 14.21
CA THR A 1105 -25.27 -18.09 13.17
C THR A 1105 -25.96 -17.34 12.03
N ASP A 1106 -25.86 -17.83 10.79
CA ASP A 1106 -26.55 -17.26 9.63
C ASP A 1106 -27.98 -17.80 9.44
N THR A 1107 -28.47 -18.71 10.31
CA THR A 1107 -29.80 -19.33 10.19
C THR A 1107 -30.86 -18.77 11.15
N ASN A 1108 -32.07 -18.57 10.61
CA ASN A 1108 -33.26 -18.11 11.34
C ASN A 1108 -33.98 -19.20 12.15
N GLN A 1109 -33.48 -20.45 12.13
CA GLN A 1109 -34.09 -21.59 12.82
C GLN A 1109 -34.18 -21.35 14.33
N SER A 1110 -35.33 -21.65 14.93
CA SER A 1110 -35.57 -21.53 16.37
C SER A 1110 -35.12 -22.78 17.12
N GLY A 1111 -34.66 -22.62 18.36
CA GLY A 1111 -34.26 -23.73 19.23
C GLY A 1111 -32.86 -24.26 18.96
N LEU A 1112 -32.03 -23.52 18.23
CA LEU A 1112 -30.59 -23.76 18.16
C LEU A 1112 -29.94 -23.29 19.46
N ALA A 1113 -29.11 -24.14 20.07
CA ALA A 1113 -28.36 -23.77 21.27
C ALA A 1113 -27.11 -24.63 21.47
N PHE A 1114 -26.06 -24.03 22.02
CA PHE A 1114 -25.04 -24.77 22.77
C PHE A 1114 -25.50 -24.95 24.22
N LYS A 1115 -24.91 -25.92 24.93
CA LYS A 1115 -25.09 -26.11 26.37
C LYS A 1115 -24.53 -24.91 27.14
N GLY A 1116 -25.22 -24.48 28.19
CA GLY A 1116 -24.75 -23.41 29.07
C GLY A 1116 -23.94 -23.88 30.27
N VAL A 1117 -23.56 -22.94 31.14
CA VAL A 1117 -22.74 -23.17 32.34
C VAL A 1117 -23.37 -24.09 33.38
N GLN A 1118 -24.71 -24.21 33.42
CA GLN A 1118 -25.39 -25.14 34.33
C GLN A 1118 -25.47 -26.59 33.81
N SER A 1119 -24.71 -26.97 32.78
CA SER A 1119 -24.84 -28.25 32.08
C SER A 1119 -23.79 -29.30 32.48
N ASP A 1120 -23.93 -30.50 31.92
CA ASP A 1120 -22.97 -31.61 32.00
C ASP A 1120 -21.75 -31.44 31.07
N ALA A 1121 -21.71 -30.40 30.22
CA ALA A 1121 -20.55 -30.02 29.41
C ALA A 1121 -20.62 -28.51 29.10
N PRO A 1122 -20.18 -27.65 30.04
CA PRO A 1122 -20.27 -26.19 29.92
C PRO A 1122 -19.34 -25.62 28.83
N PRO A 1123 -19.52 -24.33 28.44
CA PRO A 1123 -18.55 -23.61 27.63
C PRO A 1123 -17.21 -23.47 28.37
N LEU A 1124 -16.09 -23.71 27.68
CA LEU A 1124 -14.75 -23.60 28.24
C LEU A 1124 -13.81 -22.87 27.27
N LEU A 1125 -13.00 -21.95 27.77
CA LEU A 1125 -11.87 -21.39 27.01
C LEU A 1125 -10.60 -22.15 27.40
N GLU A 1126 -10.10 -23.02 26.52
CA GLU A 1126 -8.80 -23.66 26.69
C GLU A 1126 -7.70 -22.74 26.18
N ILE A 1127 -6.66 -22.49 26.98
CA ILE A 1127 -5.52 -21.64 26.62
C ILE A 1127 -4.24 -22.41 26.87
N VAL A 1128 -3.33 -22.39 25.90
CA VAL A 1128 -1.93 -22.72 26.08
C VAL A 1128 -1.14 -21.43 26.05
N TYR A 1129 -0.41 -21.12 27.13
CA TYR A 1129 0.45 -19.95 27.21
C TYR A 1129 1.83 -20.33 27.76
N SER A 1130 2.87 -19.58 27.37
CA SER A 1130 4.18 -19.69 28.00
C SER A 1130 4.22 -18.82 29.26
N THR A 1131 4.63 -19.40 30.40
CA THR A 1131 4.91 -18.66 31.63
C THR A 1131 6.05 -19.31 32.40
N ILE A 1132 6.78 -18.50 33.17
CA ILE A 1132 7.98 -18.90 33.92
C ILE A 1132 7.55 -19.82 35.07
N SER A 1133 8.18 -20.98 35.21
CA SER A 1133 7.92 -21.85 36.35
C SER A 1133 8.58 -21.30 37.63
N ASP A 1134 7.74 -20.79 38.52
CA ASP A 1134 8.02 -20.22 39.85
C ASP A 1134 8.71 -18.83 39.85
N ALA A 1135 7.91 -17.81 40.25
CA ALA A 1135 8.25 -16.40 40.50
C ALA A 1135 8.64 -15.52 39.28
N GLY A 1136 7.79 -14.54 38.96
CA GLY A 1136 8.08 -13.41 38.06
C GLY A 1136 8.77 -12.27 38.79
N ASP A 1137 9.92 -12.59 39.39
CA ASP A 1137 10.79 -11.79 40.25
C ASP A 1137 12.23 -12.26 39.94
N ILE A 1138 12.80 -11.74 38.84
CA ILE A 1138 14.04 -12.26 38.24
C ILE A 1138 15.28 -11.92 39.09
N ASP A 1139 15.32 -10.74 39.71
CA ASP A 1139 16.46 -10.30 40.54
C ASP A 1139 16.35 -10.71 42.03
N GLN A 1140 15.15 -11.15 42.46
CA GLN A 1140 14.81 -11.66 43.78
C GLN A 1140 14.77 -10.60 44.89
N ASP A 1141 14.39 -9.36 44.54
CA ASP A 1141 14.11 -8.29 45.52
C ASP A 1141 12.70 -8.35 46.13
N GLY A 1142 11.74 -9.01 45.45
CA GLY A 1142 10.36 -9.21 45.89
C GLY A 1142 9.29 -8.36 45.19
N MET A 1143 9.68 -7.46 44.28
CA MET A 1143 8.78 -6.82 43.30
C MET A 1143 8.44 -7.81 42.17
N SER A 1144 7.59 -7.41 41.21
CA SER A 1144 7.35 -8.20 40.00
C SER A 1144 7.95 -7.59 38.74
N ASP A 1145 8.55 -8.43 37.89
CA ASP A 1145 9.19 -8.04 36.62
C ASP A 1145 8.27 -7.17 35.76
N HIS A 1146 6.97 -7.51 35.73
CA HIS A 1146 5.97 -6.78 34.95
C HIS A 1146 5.79 -5.35 35.46
N TRP A 1147 5.64 -5.17 36.78
CA TRP A 1147 5.42 -3.87 37.39
C TRP A 1147 6.69 -2.99 37.30
N GLU A 1148 7.86 -3.59 37.46
CA GLU A 1148 9.15 -2.93 37.19
C GLU A 1148 9.29 -2.48 35.73
N LEU A 1149 8.92 -3.33 34.76
CA LEU A 1149 8.96 -2.97 33.33
C LEU A 1149 7.94 -1.88 32.98
N GLU A 1150 6.77 -1.87 33.60
CA GLU A 1150 5.73 -0.86 33.37
C GLU A 1150 6.16 0.53 33.84
N HIS A 1151 6.73 0.64 35.04
CA HIS A 1151 7.05 1.93 35.67
C HIS A 1151 8.49 2.40 35.44
N TYR A 1152 9.45 1.47 35.30
CA TYR A 1152 10.89 1.78 35.18
C TYR A 1152 11.55 1.25 33.90
N ASN A 1153 10.89 0.34 33.17
CA ASN A 1153 11.43 -0.32 31.97
C ASN A 1153 12.78 -1.02 32.22
N ASN A 1154 12.98 -1.54 33.43
CA ASN A 1154 14.21 -2.21 33.89
C ASN A 1154 13.93 -3.14 35.08
N ILE A 1155 14.42 -4.39 35.03
CA ILE A 1155 14.21 -5.47 36.01
C ILE A 1155 15.42 -5.75 36.93
N GLU A 1156 16.17 -4.70 37.25
CA GLU A 1156 17.31 -4.75 38.18
C GLU A 1156 17.20 -3.60 39.21
N ASN A 1157 15.99 -3.16 39.56
CA ASN A 1157 15.75 -1.91 40.29
C ASN A 1157 15.66 -2.09 41.82
N SER A 1158 16.52 -2.96 42.35
CA SER A 1158 16.73 -3.41 43.75
C SER A 1158 16.63 -2.43 44.96
N ASP A 1159 16.30 -1.14 44.80
CA ASP A 1159 16.02 -0.22 45.91
C ASP A 1159 14.54 -0.25 46.33
N THR A 1160 14.08 -1.44 46.75
CA THR A 1160 12.73 -1.74 47.26
C THR A 1160 12.21 -0.82 48.37
N GLY A 1161 13.12 -0.08 49.04
CA GLY A 1161 12.80 0.85 50.12
C GLY A 1161 12.72 2.31 49.71
N ALA A 1162 12.71 2.61 48.40
CA ALA A 1162 12.46 3.94 47.87
C ALA A 1162 10.97 4.34 47.98
N ASP A 1163 10.70 5.64 47.89
CA ASP A 1163 9.44 6.36 48.11
C ASP A 1163 9.55 7.58 47.19
N GLU A 1164 9.04 7.45 45.96
CA GLU A 1164 9.42 8.32 44.83
C GLU A 1164 8.61 9.63 44.78
N ASP A 1165 7.33 9.59 45.15
CA ASP A 1165 6.43 10.74 45.19
C ASP A 1165 6.31 11.38 46.59
N GLY A 1166 6.68 10.65 47.65
CA GLY A 1166 6.64 11.11 49.03
C GLY A 1166 5.33 10.86 49.78
N ASP A 1167 4.45 9.97 49.30
CA ASP A 1167 3.21 9.60 49.99
C ASP A 1167 3.43 8.74 51.26
N GLY A 1168 4.53 7.97 51.28
CA GLY A 1168 4.99 7.18 52.42
C GLY A 1168 4.75 5.67 52.34
N PHE A 1169 4.24 5.14 51.22
CA PHE A 1169 4.45 3.74 50.85
C PHE A 1169 5.87 3.53 50.27
N THR A 1170 6.40 2.32 50.37
CA THR A 1170 7.66 1.96 49.68
C THR A 1170 7.40 1.26 48.36
N ARG A 1171 8.32 1.40 47.39
CA ARG A 1171 8.26 0.80 46.05
C ARG A 1171 7.84 -0.69 46.05
N LEU A 1172 8.33 -1.47 47.02
CA LEU A 1172 7.92 -2.86 47.21
C LEU A 1172 6.45 -3.02 47.68
N GLU A 1173 6.00 -2.19 48.63
CA GLU A 1173 4.61 -2.19 49.08
C GLU A 1173 3.66 -1.76 47.95
N GLU A 1174 4.11 -0.87 47.07
CA GLU A 1174 3.40 -0.43 45.86
C GLU A 1174 3.32 -1.50 44.77
N SER A 1175 4.44 -2.18 44.46
CA SER A 1175 4.45 -3.32 43.53
C SER A 1175 3.52 -4.44 44.01
N LEU A 1176 3.54 -4.72 45.32
CA LEU A 1176 2.63 -5.67 45.94
C LEU A 1176 1.16 -5.19 45.86
N ALA A 1177 0.89 -3.90 46.00
CA ALA A 1177 -0.45 -3.32 45.83
C ALA A 1177 -0.92 -3.25 44.37
N GLY A 1178 0.00 -3.07 43.41
CA GLY A 1178 -0.27 -2.71 42.03
C GLY A 1178 -0.54 -1.22 41.81
N THR A 1179 0.16 -0.33 42.52
CA THR A 1179 0.00 1.13 42.42
C THR A 1179 1.08 1.80 41.56
N ASP A 1180 0.97 3.11 41.33
CA ASP A 1180 1.88 3.88 40.46
C ASP A 1180 2.81 4.74 41.34
N PRO A 1181 4.12 4.45 41.39
CA PRO A 1181 5.08 5.07 42.32
C PRO A 1181 5.41 6.53 41.97
N PHE A 1182 4.70 7.12 41.00
CA PHE A 1182 4.84 8.51 40.60
C PHE A 1182 3.56 9.35 40.78
N ASP A 1183 2.46 8.79 41.30
CA ASP A 1183 1.22 9.52 41.63
C ASP A 1183 0.80 9.33 43.11
N PRO A 1184 0.96 10.34 43.99
CA PRO A 1184 0.68 10.24 45.44
C PRO A 1184 -0.82 10.24 45.79
N ILE A 1185 -1.66 9.86 44.84
CA ILE A 1185 -3.09 9.55 44.95
C ILE A 1185 -3.32 8.04 44.68
N SER A 1186 -2.44 7.40 43.91
CA SER A 1186 -2.41 5.98 43.57
C SER A 1186 -1.74 5.20 44.71
N ALA A 1187 -2.45 4.98 45.82
CA ALA A 1187 -1.90 4.27 46.97
C ALA A 1187 -2.97 3.57 47.81
N LEU A 1188 -2.59 2.52 48.56
CA LEU A 1188 -3.50 1.58 49.23
C LEU A 1188 -4.09 2.12 50.55
N TRP A 1189 -4.71 3.29 50.48
CA TRP A 1189 -5.31 3.97 51.63
C TRP A 1189 -6.63 3.33 52.07
N LEU A 1190 -6.73 2.90 53.34
CA LEU A 1190 -8.01 2.53 53.95
C LEU A 1190 -8.79 3.77 54.38
N SER A 1191 -9.90 4.03 53.69
CA SER A 1191 -10.90 5.04 54.07
C SER A 1191 -11.98 4.40 54.96
N LEU A 1192 -12.42 5.14 55.98
CA LEU A 1192 -13.49 4.73 56.89
C LEU A 1192 -14.49 5.87 57.05
N SER A 1193 -15.76 5.61 56.73
CA SER A 1193 -16.83 6.61 56.77
C SER A 1193 -18.06 6.11 57.56
N PRO A 1194 -18.76 6.98 58.31
CA PRO A 1194 -19.96 6.58 59.04
C PRO A 1194 -21.13 6.38 58.08
N ARG A 1195 -21.83 5.24 58.18
CA ARG A 1195 -22.90 4.88 57.26
C ARG A 1195 -24.18 5.67 57.54
N ASP A 1196 -24.81 6.18 56.49
CA ASP A 1196 -25.88 7.17 56.61
C ASP A 1196 -27.14 6.59 57.29
N GLY A 1197 -27.42 7.06 58.51
CA GLY A 1197 -28.62 6.71 59.28
C GLY A 1197 -28.43 5.75 60.46
N THR A 1198 -27.26 5.13 60.66
CA THR A 1198 -27.00 4.22 61.81
C THR A 1198 -25.77 4.64 62.63
N PRO A 1199 -25.85 4.78 63.98
CA PRO A 1199 -24.72 5.26 64.80
C PRO A 1199 -23.56 4.27 65.02
N THR A 1200 -23.67 3.04 64.52
CA THR A 1200 -22.81 1.89 64.85
C THR A 1200 -22.15 1.23 63.64
N ASP A 1201 -22.56 1.63 62.43
CA ASP A 1201 -22.11 1.01 61.19
C ASP A 1201 -21.22 1.97 60.40
N TRP A 1202 -20.14 1.43 59.85
CA TRP A 1202 -19.15 2.18 59.09
C TRP A 1202 -18.86 1.47 57.77
N ASP A 1203 -18.74 2.24 56.71
CA ASP A 1203 -18.29 1.76 55.41
C ASP A 1203 -16.76 1.93 55.33
N LEU A 1204 -16.06 0.80 55.27
CA LEU A 1204 -14.62 0.72 55.06
C LEU A 1204 -14.38 0.45 53.57
N SER A 1205 -13.55 1.27 52.92
CA SER A 1205 -13.22 1.14 51.49
C SER A 1205 -11.74 1.37 51.23
N TRP A 1206 -11.21 0.72 50.19
CA TRP A 1206 -9.82 0.87 49.75
C TRP A 1206 -9.74 0.78 48.21
N PRO A 1207 -8.81 1.51 47.57
CA PRO A 1207 -8.48 1.31 46.16
C PRO A 1207 -8.12 -0.14 45.88
N SER A 1208 -8.56 -0.69 44.74
CA SER A 1208 -8.38 -2.12 44.45
C SER A 1208 -8.01 -2.37 43.00
N VAL A 1209 -6.98 -3.19 42.79
CA VAL A 1209 -6.37 -3.50 41.49
C VAL A 1209 -6.84 -4.88 41.01
N ARG A 1210 -7.18 -5.01 39.73
CA ARG A 1210 -7.76 -6.26 39.18
C ARG A 1210 -6.79 -7.43 39.38
N GLY A 1211 -7.31 -8.60 39.76
CA GLY A 1211 -6.53 -9.82 39.99
C GLY A 1211 -6.07 -10.03 41.44
N LYS A 1212 -5.77 -8.95 42.18
CA LYS A 1212 -5.37 -9.05 43.61
C LYS A 1212 -6.51 -9.59 44.48
N HIS A 1213 -6.16 -10.27 45.57
CA HIS A 1213 -7.09 -10.68 46.63
C HIS A 1213 -6.72 -10.01 47.95
N TYR A 1214 -7.71 -9.72 48.78
CA TYR A 1214 -7.50 -9.03 50.06
C TYR A 1214 -7.96 -9.86 51.26
N ASN A 1215 -7.17 -9.80 52.33
CA ASN A 1215 -7.47 -10.34 53.65
C ASN A 1215 -7.62 -9.18 54.64
N LEU A 1216 -8.83 -8.97 55.16
CA LEU A 1216 -9.13 -7.91 56.12
C LEU A 1216 -9.05 -8.44 57.55
N TYR A 1217 -8.26 -7.76 58.39
CA TYR A 1217 -8.10 -8.06 59.81
C TYR A 1217 -8.64 -6.92 60.67
N PHE A 1218 -9.10 -7.25 61.88
CA PHE A 1218 -9.47 -6.28 62.91
C PHE A 1218 -8.71 -6.53 64.23
N SER A 1219 -8.63 -5.50 65.06
CA SER A 1219 -8.04 -5.59 66.40
C SER A 1219 -8.73 -4.62 67.37
N ASN A 1220 -8.89 -5.05 68.62
CA ASN A 1220 -9.34 -4.17 69.71
C ASN A 1220 -8.17 -3.52 70.48
N ASN A 1221 -6.90 -3.80 70.12
CA ASN A 1221 -5.74 -3.38 70.91
C ASN A 1221 -4.41 -3.19 70.13
N LEU A 1222 -4.40 -3.28 68.79
CA LEU A 1222 -3.23 -3.26 67.89
C LEU A 1222 -2.21 -4.41 68.07
N ILE A 1223 -2.34 -5.25 69.10
CA ILE A 1223 -1.39 -6.32 69.43
C ILE A 1223 -1.90 -7.68 68.93
N GLN A 1224 -3.20 -7.94 69.04
CA GLN A 1224 -3.84 -9.17 68.60
C GLN A 1224 -4.77 -8.85 67.44
N TRP A 1225 -4.49 -9.45 66.29
CA TRP A 1225 -5.25 -9.28 65.04
C TRP A 1225 -6.03 -10.55 64.76
N GLU A 1226 -7.34 -10.40 64.53
CA GLU A 1226 -8.25 -11.47 64.14
C GLU A 1226 -8.67 -11.23 62.69
N LEU A 1227 -8.75 -12.32 61.90
CA LEU A 1227 -9.20 -12.26 60.52
C LEU A 1227 -10.72 -12.00 60.50
N LEU A 1228 -11.13 -10.95 59.78
CA LEU A 1228 -12.54 -10.56 59.62
C LEU A 1228 -13.12 -11.20 58.36
N GLU A 1229 -12.46 -10.97 57.23
CA GLU A 1229 -12.82 -11.49 55.90
C GLU A 1229 -11.53 -11.85 55.14
N SER A 1230 -11.58 -12.88 54.28
CA SER A 1230 -10.43 -13.39 53.52
C SER A 1230 -10.78 -13.70 52.08
N GLN A 1231 -9.79 -13.64 51.18
CA GLN A 1231 -9.98 -13.91 49.75
C GLN A 1231 -11.03 -12.98 49.10
N LEU A 1232 -11.07 -11.72 49.57
CA LEU A 1232 -11.91 -10.69 48.95
C LEU A 1232 -11.32 -10.35 47.57
N LYS A 1233 -11.89 -10.91 46.50
CA LYS A 1233 -11.50 -10.59 45.12
C LYS A 1233 -11.63 -9.08 44.88
N ALA A 1234 -10.66 -8.50 44.19
CA ALA A 1234 -10.69 -7.09 43.82
C ALA A 1234 -11.93 -6.71 43.00
N THR A 1235 -12.54 -5.57 43.32
CA THR A 1235 -13.64 -4.95 42.57
C THR A 1235 -13.26 -3.51 42.16
N PRO A 1236 -12.36 -3.32 41.17
CA PRO A 1236 -11.88 -1.99 40.79
C PRO A 1236 -13.02 -1.02 40.43
N PRO A 1237 -12.90 0.28 40.75
CA PRO A 1237 -11.70 0.93 41.31
C PRO A 1237 -11.53 0.78 42.83
N ASN A 1238 -12.55 0.35 43.58
CA ASN A 1238 -12.49 0.24 45.05
C ASN A 1238 -13.29 -0.97 45.56
N ASN A 1239 -12.71 -1.73 46.47
CA ASN A 1239 -13.48 -2.63 47.34
C ASN A 1239 -14.09 -1.84 48.50
N SER A 1240 -15.19 -2.35 49.05
CA SER A 1240 -15.74 -1.88 50.32
C SER A 1240 -16.44 -3.00 51.09
N THR A 1241 -16.48 -2.89 52.41
CA THR A 1241 -17.22 -3.79 53.32
C THR A 1241 -17.83 -2.98 54.48
N VAL A 1242 -18.84 -3.55 55.14
CA VAL A 1242 -19.66 -2.86 56.14
C VAL A 1242 -19.36 -3.38 57.55
N LEU A 1243 -18.97 -2.47 58.44
CA LEU A 1243 -18.49 -2.78 59.78
C LEU A 1243 -19.48 -2.32 60.85
N SER A 1244 -20.17 -3.25 61.52
CA SER A 1244 -20.99 -2.95 62.70
C SER A 1244 -20.21 -3.19 64.00
N SER A 1245 -20.12 -2.19 64.89
CA SER A 1245 -19.42 -2.33 66.17
C SER A 1245 -20.03 -1.52 67.32
N ASP A 1246 -20.25 -2.19 68.45
CA ASP A 1246 -20.60 -1.58 69.75
C ASP A 1246 -19.36 -1.10 70.55
N SER A 1247 -18.13 -1.34 70.05
CA SER A 1247 -16.89 -1.09 70.80
C SER A 1247 -16.32 0.31 70.56
N ALA A 1248 -15.97 1.00 71.65
CA ALA A 1248 -15.52 2.39 71.62
C ALA A 1248 -14.17 2.66 70.92
N THR A 1249 -13.42 1.62 70.55
CA THR A 1249 -12.22 1.71 69.70
C THR A 1249 -11.98 0.35 69.05
N VAL A 1250 -11.86 0.31 67.72
CA VAL A 1250 -11.46 -0.86 66.92
C VAL A 1250 -10.49 -0.36 65.85
N PHE A 1251 -9.52 -1.20 65.48
CA PHE A 1251 -8.53 -0.94 64.44
C PHE A 1251 -8.66 -1.97 63.33
N PHE A 1252 -8.34 -1.59 62.10
CA PHE A 1252 -8.42 -2.44 60.91
C PHE A 1252 -7.07 -2.46 60.19
N ARG A 1253 -6.79 -3.57 59.49
CA ARG A 1253 -5.58 -3.76 58.69
C ARG A 1253 -5.94 -4.63 57.50
N LEU A 1254 -5.70 -4.11 56.30
CA LEU A 1254 -5.72 -4.89 55.08
C LEU A 1254 -4.39 -5.64 54.89
N ALA A 1255 -4.42 -6.78 54.23
CA ALA A 1255 -3.27 -7.39 53.59
C ALA A 1255 -3.69 -7.85 52.19
N ILE A 1256 -2.75 -7.86 51.26
CA ILE A 1256 -2.88 -8.53 49.96
C ILE A 1256 -2.49 -10.02 50.15
N ASP A 1257 -3.07 -10.89 49.34
CA ASP A 1257 -2.75 -12.31 49.19
C ASP A 1257 -2.25 -12.59 47.76
#